data_AF-A0A8H5KPX0-F1
#
_entry.id   AF-A0A8H5KPX0-F1
#
_cell.length_a   1.000
_cell.length_b   1.000
_cell.length_c   1.000
_cell.angle_alpha   90.00
_cell.angle_beta   90.00
_cell.angle_gamma   90.00
#
_symmetry.space_group_name_H-M   'P 1'
#
loop_
_entity.id
_entity.type
_entity.pdbx_description
1 polymer ?
#
loop_
_entity_poly.entity_id
_entity_poly.type
_entity_poly.pdbx_seq_one_letter_code
_entity_poly.pdbx_strand_id
1 'polypeptide(L)'
;MDQQPEITIFNPEILDWLLESVVNRDSAATIRRQIIHACQLAEQKDASATETLRQAESLMSDANKKLKLLDDERNALAEEKEKLLRDAEQLTSLPQTVRDLGSTFSSALGQTQEVMTQSLDELSNAAESHQKSVDSSSGETSKAIQETRAVGEKIDTFLSSIKESFEHGLQPKHIDALTKGFRESVDKLNESIAGIPAEVRAGLKEEMTLESFLKPFQLRDKLTHKEDELRMSQEANQRLIDQLTALQSSKAEVDLLLQQEKERIGRRNQYVEKLRSELEVAESLADAVPELQRQLQQATTEAESVESLSAELAELNRLYTVSQEQVRSQSETINRLGGQTGRIAELEERAIKAQQRSRGLEESKSDFEAQIERLTETLQDAQTLHEEAKESFRERLEDKVELLSSKDRELENLRRDLGDTGELRQRLSEANDRVLELEEEVKTARFDSITYLRQFSDSLADVNGLRDRLDEATDRVRTLNADLENANQRSSDAEEERQDLDRQLTDAATKLTELEGQLHSQETQRSLQIPEGPLGELAGIYAELAREVLDLPVSPQAFRSFDIKDIAVEIAPLLFRDGSKENLQLFLASGRRGWHCLETIIDGIPNAKGLHVNQCLDHETDCPFVRVLFGKDGAELDFNSE
;
A
#
# COMPACT_ATOMS: atom_id res chain seq x y z
N MET A 1 5.46 -69.62 -74.50
CA MET A 1 5.13 -70.33 -73.26
C MET A 1 4.47 -69.29 -72.37
N ASP A 2 3.15 -69.18 -72.49
CA ASP A 2 2.38 -68.20 -71.74
C ASP A 2 2.24 -68.72 -70.30
N GLN A 3 2.61 -67.88 -69.33
CA GLN A 3 2.49 -68.21 -67.91
C GLN A 3 1.01 -68.51 -67.60
N GLN A 4 0.72 -69.73 -67.17
CA GLN A 4 -0.61 -70.07 -66.68
C GLN A 4 -0.88 -69.24 -65.42
N PRO A 5 -2.07 -68.63 -65.30
CA PRO A 5 -2.46 -67.91 -64.10
C PRO A 5 -2.49 -68.87 -62.90
N GLU A 6 -1.85 -68.46 -61.80
CA GLU A 6 -1.89 -69.18 -60.52
C GLU A 6 -3.31 -69.11 -59.96
N ILE A 7 -4.06 -70.20 -60.12
CA ILE A 7 -5.38 -70.38 -59.49
C ILE A 7 -5.12 -70.95 -58.10
N THR A 8 -5.45 -70.18 -57.08
CA THR A 8 -5.27 -70.53 -55.66
C THR A 8 -6.35 -71.47 -55.14
N ILE A 9 -7.56 -71.41 -55.69
CA ILE A 9 -8.71 -72.24 -55.26
C ILE A 9 -8.56 -73.70 -55.70
N PHE A 10 -7.84 -73.97 -56.79
CA PHE A 10 -7.79 -75.31 -57.37
C PHE A 10 -6.45 -75.62 -58.04
N ASN A 11 -5.83 -76.75 -57.68
CA ASN A 11 -4.57 -77.19 -58.28
C ASN A 11 -4.82 -77.71 -59.71
N PRO A 12 -4.31 -77.05 -60.77
CA PRO A 12 -4.55 -77.43 -62.15
C PRO A 12 -3.96 -78.80 -62.51
N GLU A 13 -2.95 -79.29 -61.79
CA GLU A 13 -2.36 -80.62 -62.01
C GLU A 13 -3.36 -81.75 -61.70
N ILE A 14 -4.22 -81.53 -60.69
CA ILE A 14 -5.27 -82.48 -60.33
C ILE A 14 -6.37 -82.48 -61.41
N LEU A 15 -6.65 -81.32 -62.00
CA LEU A 15 -7.61 -81.22 -63.11
C LEU A 15 -7.10 -81.99 -64.33
N ASP A 16 -5.82 -81.82 -64.64
CA ASP A 16 -5.18 -82.47 -65.77
C ASP A 16 -5.13 -83.98 -65.58
N TRP A 17 -4.83 -84.44 -64.37
CA TRP A 17 -4.90 -85.87 -64.02
C TRP A 17 -6.31 -86.45 -64.17
N LEU A 18 -7.35 -85.74 -63.72
CA LEU A 18 -8.74 -86.20 -63.87
C LEU A 18 -9.18 -86.26 -65.34
N LEU A 19 -8.72 -85.33 -66.16
CA LEU A 19 -9.11 -85.21 -67.56
C LEU A 19 -8.31 -86.14 -68.50
N GLU A 20 -7.21 -86.74 -68.05
CA GLU A 20 -6.49 -87.79 -68.82
C GLU A 20 -7.37 -88.99 -69.16
N SER A 21 -8.39 -89.26 -68.35
CA SER A 21 -9.34 -90.37 -68.54
C SER A 21 -10.43 -90.09 -69.59
N VAL A 22 -10.53 -88.86 -70.10
CA VAL A 22 -11.56 -88.46 -71.06
C VAL A 22 -11.13 -88.80 -72.49
N VAL A 23 -11.84 -89.76 -73.11
CA VAL A 23 -11.49 -90.34 -74.41
C VAL A 23 -11.45 -89.31 -75.55
N ASN A 24 -12.28 -88.26 -75.49
CA ASN A 24 -12.29 -87.17 -76.45
C ASN A 24 -11.49 -85.97 -75.92
N ARG A 25 -10.31 -85.73 -76.49
CA ARG A 25 -9.40 -84.65 -76.07
C ARG A 25 -10.00 -83.26 -76.24
N ASP A 26 -10.88 -83.03 -77.22
CA ASP A 26 -11.50 -81.71 -77.43
C ASP A 26 -12.56 -81.42 -76.35
N SER A 27 -13.28 -82.46 -75.93
CA SER A 27 -14.20 -82.37 -74.78
C SER A 27 -13.44 -82.13 -73.48
N ALA A 28 -12.34 -82.85 -73.25
CA ALA A 28 -11.47 -82.66 -72.09
C ALA A 28 -10.92 -81.22 -72.02
N ALA A 29 -10.42 -80.69 -73.15
CA ALA A 29 -9.92 -79.32 -73.23
C ALA A 29 -11.01 -78.25 -73.03
N THR A 30 -12.25 -78.55 -73.40
CA THR A 30 -13.40 -77.65 -73.20
C THR A 30 -13.83 -77.62 -71.73
N ILE A 31 -13.91 -78.79 -71.09
CA ILE A 31 -14.20 -78.93 -69.66
C ILE A 31 -13.10 -78.24 -68.83
N ARG A 32 -11.83 -78.47 -69.17
CA ARG A 32 -10.69 -77.80 -68.52
C ARG A 32 -10.83 -76.28 -68.57
N ARG A 33 -11.14 -75.72 -69.74
CA ARG A 33 -11.32 -74.27 -69.91
C ARG A 33 -12.49 -73.73 -69.11
N GLN A 34 -13.61 -74.43 -69.07
CA GLN A 34 -14.80 -74.01 -68.30
C GLN A 34 -14.54 -74.02 -66.79
N ILE A 35 -13.84 -75.03 -66.28
CA ILE A 35 -13.50 -75.14 -64.86
C ILE A 35 -12.49 -74.07 -64.47
N ILE A 36 -11.43 -73.88 -65.25
CA ILE A 36 -10.46 -72.80 -65.03
C ILE A 36 -11.15 -71.44 -65.03
N HIS A 37 -12.04 -71.18 -66.00
CA HIS A 37 -12.79 -69.94 -66.08
C HIS A 37 -13.74 -69.74 -64.89
N ALA A 38 -14.40 -70.79 -64.41
CA ALA A 38 -15.25 -70.73 -63.23
C ALA A 38 -14.45 -70.44 -61.94
N CYS A 39 -13.28 -71.06 -61.77
CA CYS A 39 -12.40 -70.78 -60.64
C CYS A 39 -11.87 -69.34 -60.67
N GLN A 40 -11.46 -68.85 -61.85
CA GLN A 40 -11.03 -67.45 -62.01
C GLN A 40 -12.15 -66.46 -61.69
N LEU A 41 -13.39 -66.77 -62.12
CA LEU A 41 -14.54 -65.93 -61.81
C LEU A 41 -14.85 -65.93 -60.31
N ALA A 42 -14.70 -67.08 -59.63
CA ALA A 42 -14.90 -67.19 -58.19
C ALA A 42 -13.84 -66.38 -57.42
N GLU A 43 -12.55 -66.49 -57.77
CA GLU A 43 -11.47 -65.69 -57.17
C GLU A 43 -11.67 -64.20 -57.41
N GLN A 44 -12.10 -63.82 -58.61
CA GLN A 44 -12.40 -62.42 -58.94
C GLN A 44 -13.57 -61.89 -58.12
N LYS A 45 -14.60 -62.70 -57.87
CA LYS A 45 -15.77 -62.32 -57.07
C LYS A 45 -15.45 -62.27 -55.59
N ASP A 46 -14.63 -63.19 -55.09
CA ASP A 46 -14.15 -63.20 -53.72
C ASP A 46 -13.26 -61.97 -53.43
N ALA A 47 -12.31 -61.67 -54.31
CA ALA A 47 -11.48 -60.47 -54.23
C ALA A 47 -12.33 -59.17 -54.29
N SER A 48 -13.38 -59.15 -55.13
CA SER A 48 -14.30 -58.02 -55.20
C SER A 48 -15.15 -57.87 -53.94
N ALA A 49 -15.58 -58.98 -53.33
CA ALA A 49 -16.38 -58.98 -52.10
C ALA A 49 -15.54 -58.55 -50.89
N THR A 50 -14.31 -59.06 -50.77
CA THR A 50 -13.37 -58.65 -49.72
C THR A 50 -12.98 -57.18 -49.84
N GLU A 51 -12.74 -56.66 -51.06
CA GLU A 51 -12.46 -55.24 -51.22
C GLU A 51 -13.68 -54.36 -50.90
N THR A 52 -14.90 -54.80 -51.25
CA THR A 52 -16.14 -54.08 -50.91
C THR A 52 -16.37 -54.06 -49.40
N LEU A 53 -16.12 -55.18 -48.72
CA LEU A 53 -16.22 -55.29 -47.27
C LEU A 53 -15.18 -54.42 -46.56
N ARG A 54 -13.92 -54.45 -47.04
CA ARG A 54 -12.84 -53.58 -46.54
C ARG A 54 -13.18 -52.09 -46.73
N GLN A 55 -13.81 -51.72 -47.85
CA GLN A 55 -14.26 -50.36 -48.10
C GLN A 55 -15.42 -49.96 -47.16
N ALA A 56 -16.39 -50.86 -46.93
CA ALA A 56 -17.49 -50.61 -45.99
C ALA A 56 -17.00 -50.45 -44.54
N GLU A 57 -16.07 -51.28 -44.10
CA GLU A 57 -15.46 -51.17 -42.77
C GLU A 57 -14.66 -49.88 -42.61
N SER A 58 -13.90 -49.48 -43.65
CA SER A 58 -13.19 -48.21 -43.69
C SER A 58 -14.16 -47.02 -43.57
N LEU A 59 -15.26 -47.03 -44.33
CA LEU A 59 -16.29 -45.99 -44.30
C LEU A 59 -17.02 -45.92 -42.96
N MET A 60 -17.33 -47.06 -42.32
CA MET A 60 -17.93 -47.10 -40.99
C MET A 60 -16.97 -46.62 -39.90
N SER A 61 -15.68 -46.96 -40.01
CA SER A 61 -14.63 -46.46 -39.11
C SER A 61 -14.50 -44.94 -39.19
N ASP A 62 -14.49 -44.40 -40.41
CA ASP A 62 -14.42 -42.96 -40.64
C ASP A 62 -15.71 -42.22 -40.25
N ALA A 63 -16.88 -42.84 -40.45
CA ALA A 63 -18.16 -42.30 -40.00
C ALA A 63 -18.21 -42.22 -38.47
N ASN A 64 -17.75 -43.25 -37.76
CA ASN A 64 -17.70 -43.25 -36.30
C ASN A 64 -16.71 -42.22 -35.75
N LYS A 65 -15.53 -42.04 -36.38
CA LYS A 65 -14.60 -40.96 -36.03
C LYS A 65 -15.23 -39.58 -36.24
N LYS A 66 -15.94 -39.38 -37.36
CA LYS A 66 -16.65 -38.13 -37.68
C LYS A 66 -17.80 -37.83 -36.72
N LEU A 67 -18.50 -38.86 -36.25
CA LEU A 67 -19.62 -38.72 -35.31
C LEU A 67 -19.11 -38.33 -33.92
N LYS A 68 -17.99 -38.93 -33.50
CA LYS A 68 -17.31 -38.55 -32.26
C LYS A 68 -16.78 -37.11 -32.28
N LEU A 69 -16.14 -36.70 -33.39
CA LEU A 69 -15.69 -35.32 -33.55
C LEU A 69 -16.84 -34.30 -33.53
N LEU A 70 -17.98 -34.64 -34.13
CA LEU A 70 -19.17 -33.77 -34.09
C LEU A 70 -19.76 -33.67 -32.68
N ASP A 71 -19.69 -34.73 -31.88
CA ASP A 71 -20.17 -34.71 -30.49
C ASP A 71 -19.23 -33.86 -29.60
N ASP A 72 -17.92 -33.99 -29.81
CA ASP A 72 -16.91 -33.16 -29.16
C ASP A 72 -17.06 -31.67 -29.55
N GLU A 73 -17.28 -31.36 -30.83
CA GLU A 73 -17.56 -30.00 -31.33
C GLU A 73 -18.87 -29.43 -30.78
N ARG A 74 -19.92 -30.26 -30.67
CA ARG A 74 -21.20 -29.83 -30.10
C ARG A 74 -21.06 -29.47 -28.63
N ASN A 75 -20.26 -30.23 -27.88
CA ASN A 75 -19.98 -29.95 -26.47
C ASN A 75 -19.12 -28.68 -26.30
N ALA A 76 -18.10 -28.49 -27.15
CA ALA A 76 -17.30 -27.27 -27.16
C ALA A 76 -18.12 -26.01 -27.49
N LEU A 77 -19.02 -26.09 -28.48
CA LEU A 77 -19.93 -24.99 -28.82
C LEU A 77 -20.97 -24.71 -27.72
N ALA A 78 -21.37 -25.73 -26.94
CA ALA A 78 -22.25 -25.54 -25.79
C ALA A 78 -21.53 -24.79 -24.65
N GLU A 79 -20.28 -25.16 -24.36
CA GLU A 79 -19.44 -24.47 -23.38
C GLU A 79 -19.12 -23.03 -23.80
N GLU A 80 -18.82 -22.81 -25.09
CA GLU A 80 -18.57 -21.47 -25.64
C GLU A 80 -19.83 -20.59 -25.59
N LYS A 81 -21.01 -21.15 -25.91
CA LYS A 81 -22.29 -20.45 -25.79
C LYS A 81 -22.57 -20.06 -24.34
N GLU A 82 -22.33 -20.94 -23.38
CA GLU A 82 -22.54 -20.65 -21.95
C GLU A 82 -21.53 -19.60 -21.44
N LYS A 83 -20.29 -19.63 -21.95
CA LYS A 83 -19.30 -18.57 -21.69
C LYS A 83 -19.74 -17.23 -22.27
N LEU A 84 -20.16 -17.20 -23.54
CA LEU A 84 -20.64 -15.97 -24.19
C LEU A 84 -21.92 -15.41 -23.55
N LEU A 85 -22.79 -16.26 -23.01
CA LEU A 85 -23.95 -15.82 -22.24
C LEU A 85 -23.54 -15.17 -20.91
N ARG A 86 -22.57 -15.75 -20.20
CA ARG A 86 -21.99 -15.14 -18.99
C ARG A 86 -21.30 -13.80 -19.31
N ASP A 87 -20.55 -13.74 -20.40
CA ASP A 87 -19.88 -12.52 -20.86
C ASP A 87 -20.90 -11.47 -21.31
N ALA A 88 -22.02 -11.87 -21.95
CA ALA A 88 -23.11 -10.97 -22.33
C ALA A 88 -23.92 -10.45 -21.12
N GLU A 89 -24.12 -11.27 -20.08
CA GLU A 89 -24.69 -10.83 -18.80
C GLU A 89 -23.77 -9.84 -18.09
N GLN A 90 -22.45 -10.04 -18.16
CA GLN A 90 -21.48 -9.06 -17.65
C GLN A 90 -21.47 -7.77 -18.48
N LEU A 91 -21.56 -7.87 -19.81
CA LEU A 91 -21.61 -6.70 -20.71
C LEU A 91 -22.93 -5.92 -20.62
N THR A 92 -24.04 -6.54 -20.22
CA THR A 92 -25.31 -5.83 -19.97
C THR A 92 -25.31 -5.06 -18.64
N SER A 93 -24.43 -5.43 -17.70
CA SER A 93 -24.16 -4.63 -16.49
C SER A 93 -23.18 -3.47 -16.73
N LEU A 94 -22.41 -3.51 -17.82
CA LEU A 94 -21.37 -2.53 -18.18
C LEU A 94 -21.87 -1.09 -18.34
N PRO A 95 -23.07 -0.80 -18.90
CA PRO A 95 -23.58 0.57 -18.96
C PRO A 95 -23.85 1.15 -17.58
N GLN A 96 -24.17 0.31 -16.58
CA GLN A 96 -24.37 0.75 -15.20
C GLN A 96 -23.02 0.99 -14.53
N THR A 97 -22.05 0.10 -14.70
CA THR A 97 -20.68 0.31 -14.19
C THR A 97 -19.98 1.50 -14.85
N VAL A 98 -20.17 1.74 -16.15
CA VAL A 98 -19.63 2.92 -16.85
C VAL A 98 -20.35 4.20 -16.43
N ARG A 99 -21.65 4.14 -16.09
CA ARG A 99 -22.38 5.28 -15.52
C ARG A 99 -21.91 5.58 -14.10
N ASP A 100 -21.71 4.56 -13.28
CA ASP A 100 -21.25 4.68 -11.90
C ASP A 100 -19.79 5.15 -11.85
N LEU A 101 -18.94 4.59 -12.72
CA LEU A 101 -17.54 5.02 -12.90
C LEU A 101 -17.48 6.43 -13.51
N GLY A 102 -18.39 6.78 -14.42
CA GLY A 102 -18.54 8.12 -14.99
C GLY A 102 -18.98 9.15 -13.94
N SER A 103 -19.88 8.79 -13.01
CA SER A 103 -20.25 9.65 -11.89
C SER A 103 -19.13 9.78 -10.84
N THR A 104 -18.40 8.69 -10.60
CA THR A 104 -17.26 8.70 -9.67
C THR A 104 -16.11 9.52 -10.24
N PHE A 105 -15.84 9.38 -11.55
CA PHE A 105 -14.83 10.16 -12.26
C PHE A 105 -15.25 11.62 -12.39
N SER A 106 -16.52 11.93 -12.67
CA SER A 106 -17.01 13.33 -12.70
C SER A 106 -16.98 13.98 -11.31
N SER A 107 -17.25 13.23 -10.24
CA SER A 107 -17.13 13.72 -8.87
C SER A 107 -15.66 13.94 -8.48
N ALA A 108 -14.77 13.02 -8.85
CA ALA A 108 -13.34 13.15 -8.60
C ALA A 108 -12.73 14.29 -9.43
N LEU A 109 -13.14 14.46 -10.69
CA LEU A 109 -12.69 15.55 -11.56
C LEU A 109 -13.22 16.89 -11.07
N GLY A 110 -14.47 16.94 -10.59
CA GLY A 110 -15.05 18.13 -9.95
C GLY A 110 -14.29 18.54 -8.68
N GLN A 111 -14.00 17.58 -7.78
CA GLN A 111 -13.21 17.84 -6.58
C GLN A 111 -11.76 18.22 -6.91
N THR A 112 -11.14 17.58 -7.90
CA THR A 112 -9.78 17.93 -8.31
C THR A 112 -9.73 19.30 -8.97
N GLN A 113 -10.72 19.64 -9.78
CA GLN A 113 -10.84 20.96 -10.41
C GLN A 113 -11.09 22.05 -9.36
N GLU A 114 -11.92 21.79 -8.35
CA GLU A 114 -12.23 22.72 -7.25
C GLU A 114 -11.00 22.97 -6.36
N VAL A 115 -10.26 21.91 -6.01
CA VAL A 115 -8.98 22.00 -5.27
C VAL A 115 -7.90 22.68 -6.10
N MET A 116 -7.86 22.46 -7.41
CA MET A 116 -6.89 23.09 -8.30
C MET A 116 -7.22 24.58 -8.53
N THR A 117 -8.51 24.95 -8.62
CA THR A 117 -8.92 26.36 -8.64
C THR A 117 -8.65 27.06 -7.31
N GLN A 118 -8.90 26.41 -6.17
CA GLN A 118 -8.52 26.96 -4.86
C GLN A 118 -7.00 27.14 -4.73
N SER A 119 -6.22 26.15 -5.16
CA SER A 119 -4.76 26.23 -5.11
C SER A 119 -4.21 27.31 -6.06
N LEU A 120 -4.83 27.50 -7.22
CA LEU A 120 -4.47 28.55 -8.17
C LEU A 120 -4.87 29.95 -7.69
N ASP A 121 -6.02 30.09 -7.03
CA ASP A 121 -6.44 31.35 -6.40
C ASP A 121 -5.54 31.69 -5.20
N GLU A 122 -5.15 30.71 -4.38
CA GLU A 122 -4.19 30.88 -3.29
C GLU A 122 -2.79 31.24 -3.80
N LEU A 123 -2.32 30.60 -4.89
CA LEU A 123 -1.06 30.94 -5.54
C LEU A 123 -1.10 32.32 -6.21
N SER A 124 -2.23 32.69 -6.82
CA SER A 124 -2.41 34.01 -7.43
C SER A 124 -2.43 35.10 -6.38
N ASN A 125 -3.10 34.87 -5.24
CA ASN A 125 -3.12 35.79 -4.11
C ASN A 125 -1.74 35.89 -3.43
N ALA A 126 -1.01 34.78 -3.32
CA ALA A 126 0.36 34.77 -2.82
C ALA A 126 1.34 35.48 -3.76
N ALA A 127 1.16 35.32 -5.08
CA ALA A 127 1.95 35.99 -6.10
C ALA A 127 1.67 37.50 -6.17
N GLU A 128 0.40 37.93 -6.05
CA GLU A 128 0.06 39.35 -5.94
C GLU A 128 0.59 39.99 -4.64
N SER A 129 0.58 39.25 -3.54
CA SER A 129 1.17 39.67 -2.27
C SER A 129 2.69 39.82 -2.37
N HIS A 130 3.37 38.87 -3.02
CA HIS A 130 4.81 38.94 -3.29
C HIS A 130 5.17 40.05 -4.27
N GLN A 131 4.37 40.26 -5.32
CA GLN A 131 4.58 41.35 -6.30
C GLN A 131 4.45 42.72 -5.63
N LYS A 132 3.44 42.93 -4.76
CA LYS A 132 3.30 44.16 -3.96
C LYS A 132 4.46 44.35 -2.98
N SER A 133 5.01 43.28 -2.42
CA SER A 133 6.19 43.33 -1.55
C SER A 133 7.47 43.66 -2.31
N VAL A 134 7.60 43.22 -3.57
CA VAL A 134 8.76 43.49 -4.43
C VAL A 134 8.72 44.92 -4.99
N ASP A 135 7.54 45.43 -5.36
CA ASP A 135 7.36 46.80 -5.85
C ASP A 135 7.58 47.87 -4.75
N SER A 136 7.57 47.47 -3.47
CA SER A 136 7.81 48.33 -2.30
C SER A 136 9.28 48.48 -1.91
N SER A 137 10.17 47.62 -2.43
CA SER A 137 11.58 47.52 -2.03
C SER A 137 12.50 48.07 -3.14
N SER A 138 12.86 49.34 -3.00
CA SER A 138 13.59 50.19 -3.94
C SER A 138 14.85 49.58 -4.59
N GLY A 139 14.96 49.73 -5.91
CA GLY A 139 16.16 50.15 -6.64
C GLY A 139 17.30 49.17 -6.82
N GLU A 140 17.86 48.61 -5.74
CA GLU A 140 19.10 47.82 -5.80
C GLU A 140 18.84 46.31 -5.89
N THR A 141 17.73 45.83 -5.31
CA THR A 141 17.28 44.43 -5.43
C THR A 141 16.87 44.08 -6.87
N SER A 142 16.44 45.07 -7.66
CA SER A 142 16.02 44.86 -9.07
C SER A 142 17.16 44.43 -9.99
N LYS A 143 18.41 44.83 -9.68
CA LYS A 143 19.58 44.43 -10.48
C LYS A 143 20.03 43.01 -10.14
N ALA A 144 20.05 42.66 -8.85
CA ALA A 144 20.31 41.29 -8.39
C ALA A 144 19.22 40.31 -8.88
N ILE A 145 17.95 40.72 -8.88
CA ILE A 145 16.84 39.92 -9.42
C ILE A 145 16.95 39.78 -10.94
N GLN A 146 17.35 40.81 -11.69
CA GLN A 146 17.61 40.68 -13.13
C GLN A 146 18.79 39.75 -13.44
N GLU A 147 19.87 39.81 -12.67
CA GLU A 147 21.02 38.90 -12.83
C GLU A 147 20.65 37.46 -12.45
N THR A 148 19.83 37.27 -11.40
CA THR A 148 19.31 35.96 -11.00
C THR A 148 18.31 35.41 -12.01
N ARG A 149 17.48 36.28 -12.62
CA ARG A 149 16.56 35.90 -13.72
C ARG A 149 17.33 35.53 -14.98
N ALA A 150 18.42 36.23 -15.32
CA ALA A 150 19.29 35.88 -16.44
C ALA A 150 20.05 34.55 -16.21
N VAL A 151 20.32 34.18 -14.95
CA VAL A 151 20.81 32.85 -14.59
C VAL A 151 19.71 31.80 -14.69
N GLY A 152 18.49 32.11 -14.24
CA GLY A 152 17.31 31.25 -14.40
C GLY A 152 17.00 30.94 -15.86
N GLU A 153 17.00 31.94 -16.74
CA GLU A 153 16.79 31.77 -18.19
C GLU A 153 17.89 30.90 -18.83
N LYS A 154 19.14 31.01 -18.35
CA LYS A 154 20.25 30.14 -18.79
C LYS A 154 20.11 28.70 -18.30
N ILE A 155 19.58 28.51 -17.09
CA ILE A 155 19.29 27.19 -16.54
C ILE A 155 18.12 26.56 -17.30
N ASP A 156 17.07 27.31 -17.63
CA ASP A 156 15.93 26.82 -18.39
C ASP A 156 16.31 26.47 -19.83
N THR A 157 17.20 27.25 -20.48
CA THR A 157 17.76 26.86 -21.79
C THR A 157 18.66 25.63 -21.70
N PHE A 158 19.44 25.49 -20.62
CA PHE A 158 20.26 24.31 -20.38
C PHE A 158 19.41 23.06 -20.12
N LEU A 159 18.35 23.17 -19.31
CA LEU A 159 17.40 22.09 -19.04
C LEU A 159 16.58 21.72 -20.27
N SER A 160 16.22 22.69 -21.11
CA SER A 160 15.58 22.44 -22.40
C SER A 160 16.50 21.68 -23.36
N SER A 161 17.80 22.03 -23.39
CA SER A 161 18.82 21.31 -24.16
C SER A 161 19.08 19.89 -23.62
N ILE A 162 19.00 19.69 -22.30
CA ILE A 162 19.06 18.37 -21.67
C ILE A 162 17.85 17.53 -22.06
N LYS A 163 16.65 18.11 -22.02
CA LYS A 163 15.41 17.44 -22.42
C LYS A 163 15.46 16.97 -23.89
N GLU A 164 15.93 17.84 -24.78
CA GLU A 164 16.14 17.54 -26.20
C GLU A 164 17.22 16.45 -26.41
N SER A 165 18.26 16.44 -25.56
CA SER A 165 19.31 15.40 -25.57
C SER A 165 18.83 14.04 -25.03
N PHE A 166 17.88 14.03 -24.10
CA PHE A 166 17.24 12.82 -23.58
C PHE A 166 16.28 12.21 -24.60
N GLU A 167 15.58 13.03 -25.37
CA GLU A 167 14.70 12.57 -26.46
C GLU A 167 15.47 11.89 -27.61
N HIS A 168 16.80 12.02 -27.69
CA HIS A 168 17.64 11.44 -28.76
C HIS A 168 18.63 10.37 -28.27
N GLY A 169 18.51 9.92 -27.01
CA GLY A 169 19.32 8.84 -26.46
C GLY A 169 20.69 9.29 -25.94
N LEU A 170 20.90 9.14 -24.63
CA LEU A 170 22.14 9.53 -23.96
C LEU A 170 23.30 8.60 -24.36
N GLN A 171 24.29 9.14 -25.08
CA GLN A 171 25.60 8.50 -25.21
C GLN A 171 26.53 8.97 -24.08
N PRO A 172 27.52 8.16 -23.65
CA PRO A 172 28.43 8.48 -22.55
C PRO A 172 29.14 9.84 -22.68
N LYS A 173 29.46 10.24 -23.91
CA LYS A 173 30.03 11.56 -24.24
C LYS A 173 29.14 12.76 -23.86
N HIS A 174 27.82 12.56 -23.73
CA HIS A 174 26.89 13.60 -23.30
C HIS A 174 26.89 13.76 -21.77
N ILE A 175 27.23 12.71 -21.01
CA ILE A 175 27.31 12.75 -19.54
C ILE A 175 28.54 13.56 -19.10
N ASP A 176 29.68 13.40 -19.78
CA ASP A 176 30.87 14.22 -19.49
C ASP A 176 30.65 15.70 -19.83
N ALA A 177 29.96 15.99 -20.94
CA ALA A 177 29.58 17.36 -21.31
C ALA A 177 28.59 17.98 -20.30
N LEU A 178 27.61 17.21 -19.81
CA LEU A 178 26.67 17.61 -18.76
C LEU A 178 27.39 17.90 -17.44
N THR A 179 28.31 17.01 -17.05
CA THR A 179 29.06 17.13 -15.80
C THR A 179 29.97 18.36 -15.83
N LYS A 180 30.57 18.65 -16.98
CA LYS A 180 31.38 19.84 -17.19
C LYS A 180 30.53 21.13 -17.19
N GLY A 181 29.41 21.15 -17.92
CA GLY A 181 28.52 22.32 -17.98
C GLY A 181 27.85 22.63 -16.64
N PHE A 182 27.50 21.60 -15.87
CA PHE A 182 26.98 21.75 -14.52
C PHE A 182 28.05 22.33 -13.59
N ARG A 183 29.29 21.82 -13.65
CA ARG A 183 30.40 22.34 -12.84
C ARG A 183 30.70 23.81 -13.16
N GLU A 184 30.78 24.18 -14.43
CA GLU A 184 31.00 25.57 -14.85
C GLU A 184 29.85 26.50 -14.44
N SER A 185 28.61 26.00 -14.36
CA SER A 185 27.45 26.77 -13.89
C SER A 185 27.45 26.95 -12.37
N VAL A 186 27.87 25.92 -11.62
CA VAL A 186 28.05 25.99 -10.16
C VAL A 186 29.21 26.93 -9.79
N ASP A 187 30.30 26.91 -10.56
CA ASP A 187 31.45 27.80 -10.32
C ASP A 187 31.06 29.27 -10.55
N LYS A 188 30.30 29.57 -11.61
CA LYS A 188 29.77 30.93 -11.86
C LYS A 188 28.75 31.39 -10.82
N LEU A 189 27.94 30.47 -10.30
CA LEU A 189 27.01 30.75 -9.22
C LEU A 189 27.77 31.07 -7.92
N ASN A 190 28.83 30.32 -7.61
CA ASN A 190 29.70 30.58 -6.46
C ASN A 190 30.45 31.90 -6.58
N GLU A 191 30.94 32.27 -7.76
CA GLU A 191 31.54 33.59 -8.00
C GLU A 191 30.51 34.73 -7.82
N SER A 192 29.27 34.52 -8.28
CA SER A 192 28.18 35.50 -8.11
C SER A 192 27.77 35.66 -6.64
N ILE A 193 27.75 34.56 -5.87
CA ILE A 193 27.48 34.57 -4.42
C ILE A 193 28.64 35.23 -3.65
N ALA A 194 29.88 35.03 -4.08
CA ALA A 194 31.05 35.65 -3.47
C ALA A 194 31.06 37.19 -3.62
N GLY A 195 30.41 37.72 -4.67
CA GLY A 195 30.22 39.15 -4.90
C GLY A 195 29.15 39.83 -4.05
N ILE A 196 28.34 39.08 -3.30
CA ILE A 196 27.27 39.63 -2.44
C ILE A 196 27.90 40.24 -1.17
N PRO A 197 27.60 41.51 -0.81
CA PRO A 197 28.13 42.18 0.37
C PRO A 197 27.93 41.40 1.68
N ALA A 198 28.88 41.51 2.60
CA ALA A 198 28.92 40.70 3.82
C ALA A 198 27.70 40.93 4.74
N GLU A 199 27.11 42.14 4.74
CA GLU A 199 25.93 42.44 5.54
C GLU A 199 24.67 41.67 5.08
N VAL A 200 24.51 41.45 3.77
CA VAL A 200 23.39 40.67 3.21
C VAL A 200 23.57 39.17 3.48
N ARG A 201 24.82 38.68 3.51
CA ARG A 201 25.16 37.31 3.90
C ARG A 201 24.86 37.01 5.38
N ALA A 202 24.93 38.02 6.24
CA ALA A 202 24.56 37.88 7.66
C ALA A 202 23.04 37.74 7.85
N GLY A 203 22.23 38.52 7.12
CA GLY A 203 20.76 38.41 7.15
C GLY A 203 20.23 37.09 6.59
N LEU A 204 20.84 36.56 5.52
CA LEU A 204 20.51 35.22 4.97
C LEU A 204 20.83 34.06 5.93
N LYS A 205 21.69 34.29 6.93
CA LYS A 205 22.07 33.28 7.92
C LYS A 205 21.06 33.17 9.07
N GLU A 206 20.24 34.21 9.30
CA GLU A 206 19.18 34.22 10.32
C GLU A 206 17.84 33.67 9.80
N GLU A 207 17.56 33.76 8.49
CA GLU A 207 16.33 33.20 7.88
C GLU A 207 16.46 31.75 7.38
N MET A 208 17.68 31.20 7.25
CA MET A 208 17.87 29.77 6.99
C MET A 208 17.91 28.97 8.30
N THR A 209 16.73 28.77 8.91
CA THR A 209 16.59 27.74 9.94
C THR A 209 16.90 26.36 9.35
N LEU A 210 17.45 25.44 10.15
CA LEU A 210 17.76 24.07 9.73
C LEU A 210 16.57 23.36 9.06
N GLU A 211 15.36 23.79 9.41
CA GLU A 211 14.08 23.32 8.90
C GLU A 211 13.83 23.72 7.43
N SER A 212 14.25 24.92 7.00
CA SER A 212 14.18 25.33 5.58
C SER A 212 15.26 24.64 4.75
N PHE A 213 16.40 24.28 5.37
CA PHE A 213 17.49 23.52 4.75
C PHE A 213 17.15 22.03 4.57
N LEU A 214 16.25 21.48 5.39
CA LEU A 214 15.83 20.07 5.34
C LEU A 214 14.61 19.82 4.42
N LYS A 215 13.83 20.86 4.09
CA LYS A 215 12.71 20.76 3.12
C LYS A 215 13.11 20.18 1.75
N PRO A 216 14.26 20.54 1.15
CA PRO A 216 14.74 19.93 -0.09
C PRO A 216 15.01 18.43 0.04
N PHE A 217 15.47 17.95 1.21
CA PHE A 217 15.70 16.52 1.45
C PHE A 217 14.38 15.75 1.61
N GLN A 218 13.41 16.33 2.33
CA GLN A 218 12.06 15.75 2.41
C GLN A 218 11.34 15.73 1.05
N LEU A 219 11.54 16.76 0.23
CA LEU A 219 11.04 16.80 -1.14
C LEU A 219 11.74 15.77 -2.03
N ARG A 220 13.05 15.56 -1.85
CA ARG A 220 13.80 14.51 -2.54
C ARG A 220 13.31 13.12 -2.16
N ASP A 221 13.09 12.83 -0.89
CA ASP A 221 12.57 11.53 -0.46
C ASP A 221 11.14 11.30 -0.99
N LYS A 222 10.28 12.33 -0.98
CA LYS A 222 8.95 12.27 -1.60
C LYS A 222 9.03 12.10 -3.12
N LEU A 223 9.97 12.75 -3.79
CA LEU A 223 10.19 12.61 -5.23
C LEU A 223 10.65 11.19 -5.56
N THR A 224 11.60 10.65 -4.79
CA THR A 224 12.11 9.29 -4.96
C THR A 224 10.99 8.26 -4.76
N HIS A 225 10.14 8.46 -3.75
CA HIS A 225 8.97 7.62 -3.54
C HIS A 225 7.95 7.71 -4.69
N LYS A 226 7.72 8.90 -5.24
CA LYS A 226 6.85 9.10 -6.40
C LYS A 226 7.44 8.53 -7.70
N GLU A 227 8.76 8.56 -7.85
CA GLU A 227 9.48 7.90 -8.95
C GLU A 227 9.34 6.37 -8.85
N ASP A 228 9.42 5.80 -7.64
CA ASP A 228 9.19 4.38 -7.40
C ASP A 228 7.73 3.97 -7.68
N GLU A 229 6.75 4.76 -7.24
CA GLU A 229 5.33 4.53 -7.59
C GLU A 229 5.10 4.60 -9.10
N LEU A 230 5.70 5.60 -9.78
CA LEU A 230 5.61 5.74 -11.23
C LEU A 230 6.24 4.54 -11.95
N ARG A 231 7.41 4.07 -11.48
CA ARG A 231 8.07 2.88 -12.00
C ARG A 231 7.22 1.63 -11.81
N MET A 232 6.63 1.41 -10.63
CA MET A 232 5.73 0.28 -10.39
C MET A 232 4.48 0.37 -11.29
N SER A 233 3.93 1.57 -11.49
CA SER A 233 2.81 1.77 -12.42
C SER A 233 3.20 1.50 -13.87
N GLN A 234 4.42 1.86 -14.30
CA GLN A 234 4.94 1.56 -15.62
C GLN A 234 5.16 0.06 -15.82
N GLU A 235 5.71 -0.64 -14.83
CA GLU A 235 5.86 -2.10 -14.87
C GLU A 235 4.49 -2.82 -14.93
N ALA A 236 3.50 -2.35 -14.17
CA ALA A 236 2.15 -2.88 -14.22
C ALA A 236 1.48 -2.64 -15.60
N ASN A 237 1.64 -1.43 -16.16
CA ASN A 237 1.16 -1.12 -17.50
C ASN A 237 1.87 -1.95 -18.58
N GLN A 238 3.17 -2.19 -18.43
CA GLN A 238 3.91 -3.05 -19.36
C GLN A 238 3.40 -4.50 -19.30
N ARG A 239 3.13 -5.03 -18.10
CA ARG A 239 2.51 -6.36 -17.95
C ARG A 239 1.13 -6.44 -18.61
N LEU A 240 0.32 -5.39 -18.51
CA LEU A 240 -0.99 -5.32 -19.20
C LEU A 240 -0.83 -5.29 -20.72
N ILE A 241 0.16 -4.57 -21.25
CA ILE A 241 0.47 -4.55 -22.69
C ILE A 241 0.92 -5.94 -23.16
N ASP A 242 1.77 -6.63 -22.39
CA ASP A 242 2.24 -7.97 -22.71
C ASP A 242 1.08 -8.98 -22.70
N GLN A 243 0.18 -8.88 -21.72
CA GLN A 243 -1.04 -9.70 -21.65
C GLN A 243 -2.00 -9.41 -22.82
N LEU A 244 -2.20 -8.15 -23.19
CA LEU A 244 -3.01 -7.78 -24.35
C LEU A 244 -2.41 -8.32 -25.66
N THR A 245 -1.10 -8.28 -25.79
CA THR A 245 -0.39 -8.79 -26.97
C THR A 245 -0.52 -10.32 -27.07
N ALA A 246 -0.41 -11.02 -25.93
CA ALA A 246 -0.62 -12.47 -25.87
C ALA A 246 -2.08 -12.85 -26.22
N LEU A 247 -3.06 -12.11 -25.70
CA LEU A 247 -4.48 -12.30 -26.01
C LEU A 247 -4.79 -12.02 -27.48
N GLN A 248 -4.20 -10.99 -28.08
CA GLN A 248 -4.35 -10.71 -29.51
C GLN A 248 -3.76 -11.81 -30.38
N SER A 249 -2.62 -12.38 -29.97
CA SER A 249 -1.98 -13.50 -30.67
C SER A 249 -2.84 -14.77 -30.58
N SER A 250 -3.36 -15.07 -29.38
CA SER A 250 -4.29 -16.19 -29.17
C SER A 250 -5.60 -16.01 -29.94
N LYS A 251 -6.14 -14.78 -30.00
CA LYS A 251 -7.33 -14.48 -30.81
C LYS A 251 -7.07 -14.74 -32.30
N ALA A 252 -5.93 -14.32 -32.83
CA ALA A 252 -5.58 -14.56 -34.23
C ALA A 252 -5.48 -16.06 -34.55
N GLU A 253 -4.96 -16.86 -33.62
CA GLU A 253 -4.91 -18.32 -33.74
C GLU A 253 -6.31 -18.95 -33.73
N VAL A 254 -7.18 -18.51 -32.81
CA VAL A 254 -8.58 -18.96 -32.77
C VAL A 254 -9.33 -18.58 -34.04
N ASP A 255 -9.18 -17.35 -34.53
CA ASP A 255 -9.81 -16.89 -35.78
C ASP A 255 -9.37 -17.75 -36.98
N LEU A 256 -8.08 -18.13 -37.03
CA LEU A 256 -7.55 -19.02 -38.06
C LEU A 256 -8.16 -20.42 -37.98
N LEU A 257 -8.22 -21.02 -36.79
CA LEU A 257 -8.83 -22.33 -36.58
C LEU A 257 -10.32 -22.32 -36.92
N LEU A 258 -11.03 -21.26 -36.55
CA LEU A 258 -12.46 -21.10 -36.81
C LEU A 258 -12.74 -20.91 -38.30
N GLN A 259 -11.85 -20.24 -39.04
CA GLN A 259 -11.92 -20.15 -40.50
C GLN A 259 -11.65 -21.51 -41.17
N GLN A 260 -10.66 -22.26 -40.71
CA GLN A 260 -10.38 -23.61 -41.22
C GLN A 260 -11.57 -24.56 -41.01
N GLU A 261 -12.23 -24.47 -39.84
CA GLU A 261 -13.37 -25.34 -39.56
C GLU A 261 -14.62 -24.92 -40.32
N LYS A 262 -14.84 -23.62 -40.56
CA LYS A 262 -15.89 -23.15 -41.49
C LYS A 262 -15.71 -23.72 -42.89
N GLU A 263 -14.49 -23.73 -43.43
CA GLU A 263 -14.21 -24.33 -44.73
C GLU A 263 -14.44 -25.85 -44.73
N ARG A 264 -14.06 -26.53 -43.65
CA ARG A 264 -14.26 -27.97 -43.49
C ARG A 264 -15.75 -28.33 -43.40
N ILE A 265 -16.54 -27.58 -42.64
CA ILE A 265 -18.00 -27.72 -42.56
C ILE A 265 -18.63 -27.42 -43.93
N GLY A 266 -18.18 -26.37 -44.63
CA GLY A 266 -18.63 -26.06 -45.99
C GLY A 266 -18.46 -27.25 -46.95
N ARG A 267 -17.29 -27.90 -46.93
CA ARG A 267 -17.03 -29.13 -47.71
C ARG A 267 -17.91 -30.31 -47.29
N ARG A 268 -18.15 -30.50 -45.98
CA ARG A 268 -19.03 -31.56 -45.47
C ARG A 268 -20.48 -31.34 -45.91
N ASN A 269 -20.98 -30.12 -45.84
CA ASN A 269 -22.34 -29.79 -46.25
C ASN A 269 -22.56 -30.03 -47.74
N GLN A 270 -21.60 -29.66 -48.59
CA GLN A 270 -21.65 -29.99 -50.03
C GLN A 270 -21.71 -31.50 -50.28
N TYR A 271 -20.98 -32.30 -49.50
CA TYR A 271 -21.01 -33.76 -49.60
C TYR A 271 -22.34 -34.35 -49.11
N VAL A 272 -22.91 -33.81 -48.03
CA VAL A 272 -24.22 -34.23 -47.51
C VAL A 272 -25.33 -33.90 -48.50
N GLU A 273 -25.32 -32.73 -49.14
CA GLU A 273 -26.29 -32.41 -50.19
C GLU A 273 -26.17 -33.36 -51.38
N LYS A 274 -24.95 -33.74 -51.77
CA LYS A 274 -24.73 -34.75 -52.80
C LYS A 274 -25.34 -36.10 -52.40
N LEU A 275 -25.04 -36.60 -51.21
CA LEU A 275 -25.62 -37.87 -50.73
C LEU A 275 -27.15 -37.82 -50.63
N ARG A 276 -27.71 -36.67 -50.24
CA ARG A 276 -29.16 -36.48 -50.19
C ARG A 276 -29.78 -36.57 -51.58
N SER A 277 -29.14 -35.98 -52.60
CA SER A 277 -29.60 -36.12 -53.99
C SER A 277 -29.50 -37.55 -54.51
N GLU A 278 -28.48 -38.32 -54.11
CA GLU A 278 -28.33 -39.73 -54.47
C GLU A 278 -29.37 -40.62 -53.76
N LEU A 279 -29.69 -40.33 -52.49
CA LEU A 279 -30.71 -41.03 -51.74
C LEU A 279 -32.11 -40.79 -52.33
N GLU A 280 -32.41 -39.55 -52.73
CA GLU A 280 -33.69 -39.21 -53.38
C GLU A 280 -33.88 -39.99 -54.70
N VAL A 281 -32.79 -40.21 -55.45
CA VAL A 281 -32.80 -41.10 -56.62
C VAL A 281 -33.05 -42.56 -56.23
N ALA A 282 -32.40 -43.06 -55.18
CA ALA A 282 -32.58 -44.44 -54.71
C ALA A 282 -34.00 -44.69 -54.17
N GLU A 283 -34.58 -43.74 -53.44
CA GLU A 283 -35.97 -43.80 -52.96
C GLU A 283 -36.95 -43.84 -54.14
N SER A 284 -36.73 -43.03 -55.19
CA SER A 284 -37.54 -43.08 -56.41
C SER A 284 -37.48 -44.43 -57.15
N LEU A 285 -36.35 -45.14 -57.06
CA LEU A 285 -36.18 -46.49 -57.60
C LEU A 285 -36.85 -47.55 -56.73
N ALA A 286 -36.83 -47.38 -55.40
CA ALA A 286 -37.49 -48.27 -54.46
C ALA A 286 -39.03 -48.23 -54.64
N ASP A 287 -39.60 -47.05 -54.92
CA ASP A 287 -41.02 -46.90 -55.21
C ASP A 287 -41.46 -47.62 -56.52
N ALA A 288 -40.52 -47.96 -57.41
CA ALA A 288 -40.80 -48.75 -58.62
C ALA A 288 -40.82 -50.28 -58.38
N VAL A 289 -40.32 -50.76 -57.24
CA VAL A 289 -40.23 -52.19 -56.90
C VAL A 289 -41.60 -52.88 -56.82
N PRO A 290 -42.65 -52.30 -56.21
CA PRO A 290 -43.97 -52.95 -56.13
C PRO A 290 -44.61 -53.19 -57.50
N GLU A 291 -44.39 -52.30 -58.48
CA GLU A 291 -44.92 -52.47 -59.83
C GLU A 291 -44.18 -53.58 -60.59
N LEU A 292 -42.86 -53.71 -60.39
CA LEU A 292 -42.09 -54.84 -60.92
C LEU A 292 -42.52 -56.17 -60.28
N GLN A 293 -42.84 -56.17 -58.98
CA GLN A 293 -43.33 -57.34 -58.26
C GLN A 293 -44.73 -57.76 -58.74
N ARG A 294 -45.59 -56.79 -59.08
CA ARG A 294 -46.91 -57.02 -59.69
C ARG A 294 -46.79 -57.63 -61.09
N GLN A 295 -45.85 -57.15 -61.90
CA GLN A 295 -45.55 -57.72 -63.23
C GLN A 295 -45.06 -59.17 -63.14
N LEU A 296 -44.25 -59.48 -62.13
CA LEU A 296 -43.74 -60.85 -61.89
C LEU A 296 -44.87 -61.81 -61.46
N GLN A 297 -45.76 -61.38 -60.56
CA GLN A 297 -46.90 -62.20 -60.14
C GLN A 297 -47.87 -62.47 -61.30
N GLN A 298 -48.09 -61.48 -62.17
CA GLN A 298 -48.94 -61.64 -63.36
C GLN A 298 -48.38 -62.70 -64.32
N ALA A 299 -47.05 -62.69 -64.54
CA ALA A 299 -46.38 -63.72 -65.36
C ALA A 299 -46.45 -65.13 -64.73
N THR A 300 -46.49 -65.22 -63.40
CA THR A 300 -46.57 -66.50 -62.68
C THR A 300 -47.97 -67.11 -62.79
N THR A 301 -49.02 -66.29 -62.70
CA THR A 301 -50.41 -66.75 -62.92
C THR A 301 -50.71 -67.16 -64.37
N GLU A 302 -50.01 -66.58 -65.35
CA GLU A 302 -50.11 -67.01 -66.75
C GLU A 302 -49.46 -68.39 -66.96
N ALA A 303 -48.40 -68.72 -66.21
CA ALA A 303 -47.75 -70.03 -66.28
C ALA A 303 -48.58 -71.17 -65.64
N GLU A 304 -49.30 -70.91 -64.55
CA GLU A 304 -50.19 -71.87 -63.89
C GLU A 304 -51.44 -72.24 -64.73
N SER A 305 -51.78 -71.43 -65.74
CA SER A 305 -52.90 -71.71 -66.66
C SER A 305 -52.62 -72.83 -67.68
N VAL A 306 -51.37 -73.32 -67.77
CA VAL A 306 -50.94 -74.33 -68.76
C VAL A 306 -51.05 -75.77 -68.24
N GLU A 307 -51.35 -76.00 -66.97
CA GLU A 307 -51.50 -77.35 -66.37
C GLU A 307 -52.91 -77.97 -66.47
N SER A 308 -53.89 -77.32 -67.11
CA SER A 308 -55.24 -77.87 -67.30
C SER A 308 -55.45 -78.74 -68.56
N LEU A 309 -54.38 -79.04 -69.32
CA LEU A 309 -54.42 -79.86 -70.54
C LEU A 309 -53.88 -81.30 -70.37
N SER A 310 -54.02 -81.89 -69.18
CA SER A 310 -53.71 -83.32 -68.95
C SER A 310 -54.94 -84.18 -68.63
N ALA A 311 -56.13 -83.58 -68.57
CA ALA A 311 -57.39 -84.27 -68.22
C ALA A 311 -58.18 -84.82 -69.44
N GLU A 312 -57.76 -84.56 -70.68
CA GLU A 312 -58.46 -85.04 -71.90
C GLU A 312 -57.86 -86.31 -72.53
N LEU A 313 -56.84 -86.94 -71.92
CA LEU A 313 -56.21 -88.17 -72.47
C LEU A 313 -56.76 -89.48 -71.88
N ALA A 314 -57.66 -89.42 -70.90
CA ALA A 314 -58.20 -90.60 -70.21
C ALA A 314 -59.50 -91.18 -70.81
N GLU A 315 -60.16 -90.46 -71.73
CA GLU A 315 -61.45 -90.90 -72.32
C GLU A 315 -61.27 -91.65 -73.67
N LEU A 316 -60.06 -91.63 -74.26
CA LEU A 316 -59.76 -92.29 -75.53
C LEU A 316 -59.49 -93.81 -75.38
N ASN A 317 -59.26 -94.29 -74.15
CA ASN A 317 -58.89 -95.68 -73.88
C ASN A 317 -60.09 -96.61 -73.58
N ARG A 318 -61.31 -96.06 -73.61
CA ARG A 318 -62.54 -96.79 -73.24
C ARG A 318 -63.40 -97.23 -74.43
N LEU A 319 -63.05 -96.83 -75.66
CA LEU A 319 -63.74 -97.18 -76.91
C LEU A 319 -62.99 -98.22 -77.77
N TYR A 320 -61.93 -98.83 -77.23
CA TYR A 320 -61.06 -99.80 -77.92
C TYR A 320 -61.57 -101.25 -77.86
N THR A 321 -62.55 -101.57 -77.01
CA THR A 321 -62.95 -102.97 -76.72
C THR A 321 -64.26 -103.43 -77.36
N VAL A 322 -64.96 -102.60 -78.16
CA VAL A 322 -66.30 -102.96 -78.69
C VAL A 322 -66.38 -103.02 -80.24
N SER A 323 -65.33 -102.68 -81.00
CA SER A 323 -65.37 -102.76 -82.48
C SER A 323 -64.63 -103.97 -83.09
N GLN A 324 -64.25 -104.94 -82.25
CA GLN A 324 -63.51 -106.14 -82.67
C GLN A 324 -64.38 -107.17 -83.44
N GLU A 325 -65.68 -106.91 -83.61
CA GLU A 325 -66.63 -107.86 -84.19
C GLU A 325 -67.12 -107.50 -85.61
N GLN A 326 -66.50 -106.54 -86.31
CA GLN A 326 -66.89 -106.22 -87.70
C GLN A 326 -65.71 -106.22 -88.67
N VAL A 327 -64.92 -107.29 -88.55
CA VAL A 327 -63.86 -107.83 -89.42
C VAL A 327 -64.34 -108.12 -90.87
N ARG A 328 -65.44 -107.52 -91.35
CA ARG A 328 -65.97 -107.75 -92.70
C ARG A 328 -65.90 -106.56 -93.67
N SER A 329 -65.32 -105.41 -93.29
CA SER A 329 -64.99 -104.34 -94.26
C SER A 329 -63.49 -104.07 -94.39
N GLN A 330 -62.67 -105.12 -94.20
CA GLN A 330 -61.21 -105.16 -94.34
C GLN A 330 -60.66 -104.83 -95.76
N SER A 331 -61.42 -104.15 -96.61
CA SER A 331 -60.96 -103.70 -97.93
C SER A 331 -60.73 -102.19 -98.03
N GLU A 332 -61.20 -101.38 -97.06
CA GLU A 332 -60.88 -99.94 -96.97
C GLU A 332 -59.67 -99.65 -96.05
N THR A 333 -59.16 -100.68 -95.38
CA THR A 333 -58.09 -100.59 -94.37
C THR A 333 -56.70 -100.34 -94.97
N ILE A 334 -56.50 -100.56 -96.27
CA ILE A 334 -55.18 -100.33 -96.91
C ILE A 334 -54.92 -98.82 -97.13
N ASN A 335 -55.96 -97.99 -97.34
CA ASN A 335 -55.77 -96.55 -97.59
C ASN A 335 -55.82 -95.66 -96.32
N ARG A 336 -56.28 -96.19 -95.18
CA ARG A 336 -56.25 -95.47 -93.89
C ARG A 336 -54.95 -95.67 -93.11
N LEU A 337 -54.20 -96.74 -93.37
CA LEU A 337 -52.91 -96.99 -92.71
C LEU A 337 -51.83 -95.95 -93.06
N GLY A 338 -51.92 -95.27 -94.21
CA GLY A 338 -51.04 -94.15 -94.54
C GLY A 338 -51.30 -92.88 -93.70
N GLY A 339 -52.53 -92.66 -93.23
CA GLY A 339 -52.88 -91.50 -92.40
C GLY A 339 -52.69 -91.72 -90.90
N GLN A 340 -52.56 -92.97 -90.45
CA GLN A 340 -52.31 -93.31 -89.04
C GLN A 340 -50.83 -93.24 -88.70
N THR A 341 -49.92 -93.54 -89.64
CA THR A 341 -48.47 -93.36 -89.45
C THR A 341 -48.08 -91.89 -89.24
N GLY A 342 -48.75 -90.95 -89.91
CA GLY A 342 -48.52 -89.51 -89.72
C GLY A 342 -48.98 -88.99 -88.35
N ARG A 343 -50.09 -89.51 -87.82
CA ARG A 343 -50.59 -89.14 -86.48
C ARG A 343 -49.77 -89.79 -85.36
N ILE A 344 -49.23 -90.99 -85.58
CA ILE A 344 -48.29 -91.62 -84.65
C ILE A 344 -46.98 -90.82 -84.60
N ALA A 345 -46.45 -90.38 -85.75
CA ALA A 345 -45.27 -89.51 -85.78
C ALA A 345 -45.50 -88.15 -85.10
N GLU A 346 -46.65 -87.50 -85.30
CA GLU A 346 -46.98 -86.24 -84.61
C GLU A 346 -47.18 -86.42 -83.10
N LEU A 347 -47.75 -87.54 -82.66
CA LEU A 347 -47.92 -87.85 -81.25
C LEU A 347 -46.59 -88.24 -80.59
N GLU A 348 -45.70 -88.94 -81.29
CA GLU A 348 -44.32 -89.19 -80.85
C GLU A 348 -43.52 -87.88 -80.75
N GLU A 349 -43.64 -86.98 -81.73
CA GLU A 349 -42.98 -85.67 -81.67
C GLU A 349 -43.52 -84.81 -80.52
N ARG A 350 -44.84 -84.80 -80.27
CA ARG A 350 -45.43 -84.11 -79.12
C ARG A 350 -45.03 -84.77 -77.79
N ALA A 351 -44.94 -86.09 -77.73
CA ALA A 351 -44.48 -86.81 -76.55
C ALA A 351 -43.01 -86.51 -76.25
N ILE A 352 -42.14 -86.46 -77.27
CA ILE A 352 -40.73 -86.08 -77.14
C ILE A 352 -40.62 -84.62 -76.68
N LYS A 353 -41.39 -83.69 -77.26
CA LYS A 353 -41.41 -82.28 -76.85
C LYS A 353 -41.95 -82.10 -75.43
N ALA A 354 -42.98 -82.83 -75.03
CA ALA A 354 -43.51 -82.82 -73.67
C ALA A 354 -42.49 -83.40 -72.67
N GLN A 355 -41.79 -84.48 -73.04
CA GLN A 355 -40.73 -85.07 -72.23
C GLN A 355 -39.51 -84.15 -72.10
N GLN A 356 -39.15 -83.42 -73.17
CA GLN A 356 -38.09 -82.41 -73.14
C GLN A 356 -38.48 -81.22 -72.25
N ARG A 357 -39.73 -80.76 -72.31
CA ARG A 357 -40.23 -79.70 -71.40
C ARG A 357 -40.27 -80.17 -69.95
N SER A 358 -40.72 -81.40 -69.70
CA SER A 358 -40.68 -82.00 -68.37
C SER A 358 -39.25 -82.07 -67.83
N ARG A 359 -38.27 -82.49 -68.63
CA ARG A 359 -36.86 -82.47 -68.23
C ARG A 359 -36.33 -81.06 -67.98
N GLY A 360 -36.66 -80.09 -68.83
CA GLY A 360 -36.26 -78.69 -68.62
C GLY A 360 -36.89 -78.07 -67.36
N LEU A 361 -38.12 -78.45 -67.02
CA LEU A 361 -38.76 -78.05 -65.76
C LEU A 361 -38.14 -78.75 -64.54
N GLU A 362 -37.76 -80.02 -64.67
CA GLU A 362 -37.05 -80.77 -63.62
C GLU A 362 -35.66 -80.18 -63.37
N GLU A 363 -34.93 -79.83 -64.43
CA GLU A 363 -33.65 -79.12 -64.37
C GLU A 363 -33.81 -77.74 -63.73
N SER A 364 -34.81 -76.95 -64.17
CA SER A 364 -35.09 -75.65 -63.56
C SER A 364 -35.50 -75.76 -62.09
N LYS A 365 -36.26 -76.79 -61.72
CA LYS A 365 -36.64 -77.05 -60.33
C LYS A 365 -35.42 -77.41 -59.49
N SER A 366 -34.54 -78.27 -60.00
CA SER A 366 -33.27 -78.60 -59.35
C SER A 366 -32.37 -77.37 -59.18
N ASP A 367 -32.33 -76.47 -60.17
CA ASP A 367 -31.58 -75.22 -60.08
C ASP A 367 -32.18 -74.26 -59.04
N PHE A 368 -33.51 -74.19 -58.94
CA PHE A 368 -34.17 -73.39 -57.90
C PHE A 368 -33.99 -73.97 -56.50
N GLU A 369 -34.06 -75.29 -56.34
CA GLU A 369 -33.78 -75.95 -55.06
C GLU A 369 -32.33 -75.68 -54.62
N ALA A 370 -31.37 -75.77 -55.55
CA ALA A 370 -29.97 -75.45 -55.28
C ALA A 370 -29.72 -73.94 -55.02
N GLN A 371 -30.58 -73.05 -55.53
CA GLN A 371 -30.53 -71.62 -55.17
C GLN A 371 -31.14 -71.36 -53.80
N ILE A 372 -32.24 -72.02 -53.45
CA ILE A 372 -32.87 -71.92 -52.12
C ILE A 372 -31.92 -72.45 -51.04
N GLU A 373 -31.22 -73.55 -51.29
CA GLU A 373 -30.22 -74.10 -50.37
C GLU A 373 -29.07 -73.11 -50.16
N ARG A 374 -28.52 -72.54 -51.25
CA ARG A 374 -27.49 -71.49 -51.17
C ARG A 374 -27.97 -70.24 -50.43
N LEU A 375 -29.22 -69.82 -50.63
CA LEU A 375 -29.79 -68.67 -49.91
C LEU A 375 -30.04 -68.99 -48.43
N THR A 376 -30.31 -70.25 -48.10
CA THR A 376 -30.50 -70.69 -46.70
C THR A 376 -29.16 -70.70 -45.97
N GLU A 377 -28.10 -71.18 -46.64
CA GLU A 377 -26.73 -71.11 -46.13
C GLU A 377 -26.27 -69.67 -45.94
N THR A 378 -26.45 -68.79 -46.94
CA THR A 378 -26.06 -67.38 -46.78
C THR A 378 -26.85 -66.66 -45.70
N LEU A 379 -28.10 -67.05 -45.46
CA LEU A 379 -28.90 -66.53 -44.34
C LEU A 379 -28.36 -67.02 -42.98
N GLN A 380 -27.93 -68.28 -42.87
CA GLN A 380 -27.29 -68.81 -41.66
C GLN A 380 -25.95 -68.15 -41.39
N ASP A 381 -25.14 -67.90 -42.43
CA ASP A 381 -23.88 -67.17 -42.31
C ASP A 381 -24.12 -65.72 -41.87
N ALA A 382 -25.11 -65.05 -42.47
CA ALA A 382 -25.49 -63.70 -42.06
C ALA A 382 -26.00 -63.63 -40.61
N GLN A 383 -26.73 -64.65 -40.14
CA GLN A 383 -27.17 -64.75 -38.74
C GLN A 383 -25.99 -64.97 -37.79
N THR A 384 -25.03 -65.79 -38.19
CA THR A 384 -23.81 -66.04 -37.40
C THR A 384 -22.97 -64.77 -37.29
N LEU A 385 -22.73 -64.08 -38.42
CA LEU A 385 -22.04 -62.79 -38.46
C LEU A 385 -22.78 -61.72 -37.63
N HIS A 386 -24.11 -61.75 -37.60
CA HIS A 386 -24.88 -60.83 -36.77
C HIS A 386 -24.68 -61.08 -35.27
N GLU A 387 -24.69 -62.34 -34.82
CA GLU A 387 -24.44 -62.65 -33.40
C GLU A 387 -22.98 -62.37 -33.01
N GLU A 388 -22.01 -62.63 -33.89
CA GLU A 388 -20.60 -62.25 -33.67
C GLU A 388 -20.43 -60.74 -33.57
N ALA A 389 -21.06 -59.96 -34.47
CA ALA A 389 -21.03 -58.50 -34.40
C ALA A 389 -21.68 -57.98 -33.11
N LYS A 390 -22.78 -58.60 -32.68
CA LYS A 390 -23.49 -58.25 -31.45
C LYS A 390 -22.64 -58.53 -30.20
N GLU A 391 -21.93 -59.64 -30.15
CA GLU A 391 -21.02 -59.95 -29.04
C GLU A 391 -19.81 -59.00 -29.04
N SER A 392 -19.24 -58.69 -30.21
CA SER A 392 -18.18 -57.69 -30.34
C SER A 392 -18.62 -56.29 -29.89
N PHE A 393 -19.86 -55.89 -30.18
CA PHE A 393 -20.42 -54.64 -29.67
C PHE A 393 -20.62 -54.68 -28.16
N ARG A 394 -21.04 -55.82 -27.60
CA ARG A 394 -21.19 -55.99 -26.15
C ARG A 394 -19.84 -55.84 -25.44
N GLU A 395 -18.80 -56.52 -25.90
CA GLU A 395 -17.44 -56.40 -25.33
C GLU A 395 -16.93 -54.96 -25.41
N ARG A 396 -17.07 -54.30 -26.57
CA ARG A 396 -16.71 -52.87 -26.71
C ARG A 396 -17.51 -51.95 -25.80
N LEU A 397 -18.76 -52.30 -25.50
CA LEU A 397 -19.59 -51.53 -24.58
C LEU A 397 -19.12 -51.71 -23.13
N GLU A 398 -18.78 -52.93 -22.73
CA GLU A 398 -18.23 -53.26 -21.42
C GLU A 398 -16.90 -52.51 -21.18
N ASP A 399 -15.99 -52.52 -22.15
CA ASP A 399 -14.74 -51.74 -22.10
C ASP A 399 -15.00 -50.24 -21.91
N LYS A 400 -16.04 -49.70 -22.57
CA LYS A 400 -16.41 -48.28 -22.43
C LYS A 400 -17.01 -47.98 -21.07
N VAL A 401 -17.79 -48.88 -20.50
CA VAL A 401 -18.34 -48.76 -19.15
C VAL A 401 -17.23 -48.81 -18.10
N GLU A 402 -16.23 -49.67 -18.28
CA GLU A 402 -15.07 -49.72 -17.37
C GLU A 402 -14.23 -48.44 -17.47
N LEU A 403 -14.00 -47.92 -18.68
CA LEU A 403 -13.31 -46.65 -18.89
C LEU A 403 -14.06 -45.47 -18.26
N LEU A 404 -15.39 -45.42 -18.41
CA LEU A 404 -16.23 -44.41 -17.77
C LEU A 404 -16.14 -44.51 -16.24
N SER A 405 -16.22 -45.71 -15.69
CA SER A 405 -16.09 -45.95 -14.25
C SER A 405 -14.71 -45.51 -13.71
N SER A 406 -13.65 -45.69 -14.51
CA SER A 406 -12.31 -45.20 -14.18
C SER A 406 -12.26 -43.67 -14.18
N LYS A 407 -12.87 -43.02 -15.18
CA LYS A 407 -12.94 -41.55 -15.28
C LYS A 407 -13.79 -40.93 -14.17
N ASP A 408 -14.87 -41.59 -13.75
CA ASP A 408 -15.68 -41.14 -12.62
C ASP A 408 -14.89 -41.18 -11.30
N ARG A 409 -14.07 -42.21 -11.07
CA ARG A 409 -13.15 -42.25 -9.92
C ARG A 409 -12.09 -41.14 -9.98
N GLU A 410 -11.56 -40.85 -11.17
CA GLU A 410 -10.62 -39.75 -11.36
C GLU A 410 -11.27 -38.39 -11.07
N LEU A 411 -12.51 -38.18 -11.51
CA LEU A 411 -13.29 -36.99 -11.19
C LEU A 411 -13.62 -36.87 -9.70
N GLU A 412 -13.93 -37.98 -9.02
CA GLU A 412 -14.12 -37.98 -7.56
C GLU A 412 -12.84 -37.63 -6.81
N ASN A 413 -11.69 -38.13 -7.27
CA ASN A 413 -10.40 -37.77 -6.70
C ASN A 413 -10.10 -36.28 -6.94
N LEU A 414 -10.30 -35.76 -8.16
CA LEU A 414 -10.15 -34.34 -8.45
C LEU A 414 -11.13 -33.46 -7.64
N ARG A 415 -12.35 -33.94 -7.39
CA ARG A 415 -13.31 -33.26 -6.49
C ARG A 415 -12.84 -33.26 -5.05
N ARG A 416 -12.20 -34.33 -4.58
CA ARG A 416 -11.60 -34.41 -3.24
C ARG A 416 -10.41 -33.44 -3.12
N ASP A 417 -9.54 -33.43 -4.12
CA ASP A 417 -8.38 -32.53 -4.19
C ASP A 417 -8.82 -31.05 -4.32
N LEU A 418 -9.92 -30.77 -5.04
CA LEU A 418 -10.56 -29.45 -5.05
C LEU A 418 -11.22 -29.12 -3.70
N GLY A 419 -11.72 -30.12 -2.98
CA GLY A 419 -12.19 -29.99 -1.59
C GLY A 419 -11.08 -29.53 -0.64
N ASP A 420 -9.85 -29.97 -0.87
CA ASP A 420 -8.66 -29.54 -0.11
C ASP A 420 -8.27 -28.07 -0.34
N THR A 421 -8.89 -27.38 -1.31
CA THR A 421 -8.81 -25.90 -1.38
C THR A 421 -9.49 -25.21 -0.19
N GLY A 422 -10.29 -25.93 0.58
CA GLY A 422 -10.82 -25.48 1.87
C GLY A 422 -9.71 -25.15 2.88
N GLU A 423 -8.66 -25.98 2.94
CA GLU A 423 -7.50 -25.71 3.80
C GLU A 423 -6.73 -24.46 3.33
N LEU A 424 -6.59 -24.27 2.01
CA LEU A 424 -5.99 -23.06 1.46
C LEU A 424 -6.84 -21.81 1.74
N ARG A 425 -8.18 -21.90 1.66
CA ARG A 425 -9.07 -20.79 2.06
C ARG A 425 -8.98 -20.50 3.55
N GLN A 426 -8.89 -21.53 4.39
CA GLN A 426 -8.70 -21.35 5.83
C GLN A 426 -7.36 -20.68 6.13
N ARG A 427 -6.26 -21.16 5.54
CA ARG A 427 -4.93 -20.54 5.67
C ARG A 427 -4.92 -19.10 5.15
N LEU A 428 -5.64 -18.82 4.07
CA LEU A 428 -5.79 -17.46 3.55
C LEU A 428 -6.57 -16.57 4.53
N SER A 429 -7.64 -17.08 5.13
CA SER A 429 -8.40 -16.37 6.17
C SER A 429 -7.52 -16.07 7.40
N GLU A 430 -6.82 -17.08 7.91
CA GLU A 430 -5.91 -16.94 9.06
C GLU A 430 -4.76 -15.96 8.75
N ALA A 431 -4.24 -15.97 7.53
CA ALA A 431 -3.23 -15.00 7.09
C ALA A 431 -3.82 -13.58 7.02
N ASN A 432 -5.06 -13.44 6.56
CA ASN A 432 -5.73 -12.15 6.47
C ASN A 432 -6.03 -11.59 7.88
N ASP A 433 -6.44 -12.43 8.81
CA ASP A 433 -6.65 -12.07 10.21
C ASP A 433 -5.34 -11.59 10.86
N ARG A 434 -4.22 -12.28 10.59
CA ARG A 434 -2.88 -11.83 11.04
C ARG A 434 -2.46 -10.51 10.42
N VAL A 435 -2.79 -10.25 9.16
CA VAL A 435 -2.50 -8.96 8.52
C VAL A 435 -3.28 -7.84 9.21
N LEU A 436 -4.56 -8.05 9.54
CA LEU A 436 -5.37 -7.08 10.27
C LEU A 436 -4.83 -6.83 11.69
N GLU A 437 -4.37 -7.88 12.39
CA GLU A 437 -3.73 -7.76 13.70
C GLU A 437 -2.45 -6.93 13.62
N LEU A 438 -1.57 -7.22 12.65
CA LEU A 438 -0.35 -6.46 12.41
C LEU A 438 -0.63 -5.00 12.02
N GLU A 439 -1.70 -4.72 11.27
CA GLU A 439 -2.10 -3.35 10.94
C GLU A 439 -2.49 -2.55 12.20
N GLU A 440 -3.21 -3.16 13.14
CA GLU A 440 -3.54 -2.52 14.42
C GLU A 440 -2.31 -2.35 15.33
N GLU A 441 -1.40 -3.31 15.35
CA GLU A 441 -0.11 -3.17 16.04
C GLU A 441 0.70 -2.00 15.47
N VAL A 442 0.77 -1.85 14.15
CA VAL A 442 1.47 -0.74 13.48
C VAL A 442 0.81 0.60 13.79
N LYS A 443 -0.53 0.67 13.81
CA LYS A 443 -1.25 1.89 14.21
C LYS A 443 -0.93 2.29 15.65
N THR A 444 -0.92 1.32 16.56
CA THR A 444 -0.59 1.52 17.98
C THR A 444 0.86 1.99 18.12
N ALA A 445 1.81 1.30 17.50
CA ALA A 445 3.22 1.68 17.52
C ALA A 445 3.47 3.07 16.93
N ARG A 446 2.74 3.46 15.88
CA ARG A 446 2.80 4.81 15.30
C ARG A 446 2.27 5.85 16.27
N PHE A 447 1.16 5.58 16.95
CA PHE A 447 0.61 6.48 17.96
C PHE A 447 1.56 6.66 19.15
N ASP A 448 2.17 5.57 19.61
CA ASP A 448 3.18 5.61 20.67
C ASP A 448 4.41 6.41 20.25
N SER A 449 4.90 6.20 19.01
CA SER A 449 6.03 6.97 18.45
C SER A 449 5.75 8.48 18.39
N ILE A 450 4.54 8.88 17.97
CA ILE A 450 4.13 10.29 17.98
C ILE A 450 4.11 10.84 19.41
N THR A 451 3.63 10.05 20.37
CA THR A 451 3.61 10.42 21.78
C THR A 451 5.02 10.59 22.35
N TYR A 452 5.94 9.68 22.04
CA TYR A 452 7.35 9.78 22.43
C TYR A 452 8.04 10.99 21.81
N LEU A 453 7.81 11.27 20.52
CA LEU A 453 8.36 12.46 19.86
C LEU A 453 7.88 13.75 20.53
N ARG A 454 6.60 13.80 20.93
CA ARG A 454 6.06 14.94 21.68
C ARG A 454 6.74 15.08 23.04
N GLN A 455 6.85 14.00 23.82
CA GLN A 455 7.54 14.01 25.12
C GLN A 455 9.01 14.43 24.99
N PHE A 456 9.68 13.98 23.93
CA PHE A 456 11.06 14.38 23.63
C PHE A 456 11.17 15.86 23.29
N SER A 457 10.24 16.39 22.49
CA SER A 457 10.15 17.83 22.18
C SER A 457 9.91 18.67 23.44
N ASP A 458 9.02 18.23 24.32
CA ASP A 458 8.73 18.90 25.59
C ASP A 458 9.98 18.88 26.50
N SER A 459 10.68 17.75 26.57
CA SER A 459 11.93 17.61 27.32
C SER A 459 13.05 18.50 26.77
N LEU A 460 13.14 18.65 25.45
CA LEU A 460 14.08 19.59 24.82
C LEU A 460 13.77 21.04 25.17
N ALA A 461 12.48 21.42 25.21
CA ALA A 461 12.07 22.74 25.65
C ALA A 461 12.45 23.00 27.12
N ASP A 462 12.26 22.01 27.99
CA ASP A 462 12.66 22.09 29.39
C ASP A 462 14.19 22.23 29.55
N VAL A 463 14.98 21.47 28.78
CA VAL A 463 16.44 21.58 28.77
C VAL A 463 16.90 22.96 28.32
N ASN A 464 16.27 23.53 27.30
CA ASN A 464 16.56 24.90 26.87
C ASN A 464 16.21 25.91 27.96
N GLY A 465 15.06 25.77 28.61
CA GLY A 465 14.68 26.64 29.74
C GLY A 465 15.64 26.52 30.94
N LEU A 466 16.18 25.33 31.21
CA LEU A 466 17.22 25.14 32.23
C LEU A 466 18.55 25.77 31.82
N ARG A 467 18.90 25.69 30.53
CA ARG A 467 20.11 26.34 30.00
C ARG A 467 20.02 27.86 30.13
N ASP A 468 18.89 28.46 29.77
CA ASP A 468 18.68 29.91 29.92
C ASP A 468 18.82 30.35 31.39
N ARG A 469 18.27 29.55 32.33
CA ARG A 469 18.44 29.79 33.78
C ARG A 469 19.89 29.64 34.24
N LEU A 470 20.64 28.71 33.65
CA LEU A 470 22.06 28.53 33.96
C LEU A 470 22.89 29.71 33.45
N ASP A 471 22.59 30.21 32.25
CA ASP A 471 23.23 31.40 31.69
C ASP A 471 22.92 32.63 32.54
N GLU A 472 21.65 32.83 32.94
CA GLU A 472 21.26 33.90 33.85
C GLU A 472 21.95 33.78 35.22
N ALA A 473 22.02 32.59 35.80
CA ALA A 473 22.72 32.35 37.05
C ALA A 473 24.23 32.62 36.93
N THR A 474 24.83 32.25 35.80
CA THR A 474 26.25 32.49 35.51
C THR A 474 26.54 33.99 35.41
N ASP A 475 25.68 34.75 34.73
CA ASP A 475 25.81 36.20 34.64
C ASP A 475 25.62 36.88 36.00
N ARG A 476 24.64 36.43 36.81
CA ARG A 476 24.49 36.91 38.19
C ARG A 476 25.73 36.65 39.04
N VAL A 477 26.36 35.47 38.91
CA VAL A 477 27.62 35.15 39.61
C VAL A 477 28.75 36.06 39.14
N ARG A 478 28.86 36.35 37.84
CA ARG A 478 29.84 37.32 37.32
C ARG A 478 29.63 38.71 37.91
N THR A 479 28.38 39.19 37.97
CA THR A 479 28.06 40.49 38.58
C THR A 479 28.42 40.50 40.06
N LEU A 480 28.03 39.47 40.83
CA LEU A 480 28.37 39.37 42.25
C LEU A 480 29.87 39.30 42.50
N ASN A 481 30.63 38.62 41.64
CA ASN A 481 32.09 38.58 41.75
C ASN A 481 32.70 39.97 41.48
N ALA A 482 32.21 40.70 40.48
CA ALA A 482 32.65 42.08 40.22
C ALA A 482 32.30 43.01 41.39
N ASP A 483 31.12 42.87 41.98
CA ASP A 483 30.71 43.63 43.16
C ASP A 483 31.58 43.30 44.38
N LEU A 484 31.93 42.03 44.58
CA LEU A 484 32.81 41.58 45.65
C LEU A 484 34.25 42.10 45.47
N GLU A 485 34.76 42.10 44.24
CA GLU A 485 36.07 42.67 43.91
C GLU A 485 36.09 44.19 44.16
N ASN A 486 35.04 44.90 43.74
CA ASN A 486 34.86 46.32 44.05
C ASN A 486 34.76 46.60 45.56
N ALA A 487 34.03 45.76 46.30
CA ALA A 487 33.89 45.89 47.75
C ALA A 487 35.23 45.64 48.47
N ASN A 488 36.00 44.64 48.04
CA ASN A 488 37.34 44.37 48.55
C ASN A 488 38.29 45.53 48.26
N GLN A 489 38.24 46.11 47.06
CA GLN A 489 39.04 47.29 46.73
C GLN A 489 38.70 48.46 47.65
N ARG A 490 37.40 48.77 47.82
CA ARG A 490 36.95 49.82 48.75
C ARG A 490 37.39 49.55 50.19
N SER A 491 37.36 48.30 50.62
CA SER A 491 37.84 47.92 51.96
C SER A 491 39.35 48.12 52.09
N SER A 492 40.12 47.82 51.05
CA SER A 492 41.57 48.06 51.02
C SER A 492 41.87 49.55 51.08
N ASP A 493 41.18 50.36 50.26
CA ASP A 493 41.35 51.81 50.22
C ASP A 493 41.01 52.43 51.59
N ALA A 494 39.92 51.99 52.22
CA ALA A 494 39.52 52.45 53.56
C ALA A 494 40.52 52.03 54.65
N GLU A 495 41.15 50.85 54.53
CA GLU A 495 42.18 50.40 55.46
C GLU A 495 43.47 51.21 55.29
N GLU A 496 43.85 51.57 54.06
CA GLU A 496 44.97 52.49 53.80
C GLU A 496 44.70 53.89 54.39
N GLU A 497 43.49 54.41 54.20
CA GLU A 497 43.06 55.69 54.79
C GLU A 497 43.09 55.64 56.33
N ARG A 498 42.62 54.53 56.93
CA ARG A 498 42.71 54.31 58.37
C ARG A 498 44.15 54.31 58.87
N GLN A 499 45.05 53.62 58.18
CA GLN A 499 46.47 53.59 58.55
C GLN A 499 47.12 54.98 58.44
N ASP A 500 46.73 55.77 57.44
CA ASP A 500 47.21 57.15 57.32
C ASP A 500 46.70 58.02 58.47
N LEU A 501 45.40 57.92 58.80
CA LEU A 501 44.82 58.62 59.96
C LEU A 501 45.45 58.20 61.28
N ASP A 502 45.75 56.90 61.48
CA ASP A 502 46.47 56.42 62.67
C ASP A 502 47.89 56.99 62.75
N ARG A 503 48.59 57.11 61.62
CA ARG A 503 49.90 57.80 61.56
C ARG A 503 49.74 59.27 61.93
N GLN A 504 48.76 59.97 61.35
CA GLN A 504 48.48 61.37 61.67
C GLN A 504 48.13 61.57 63.15
N LEU A 505 47.33 60.67 63.74
CA LEU A 505 47.00 60.68 65.16
C LEU A 505 48.23 60.42 66.03
N THR A 506 49.09 59.49 65.64
CA THR A 506 50.36 59.20 66.36
C THR A 506 51.30 60.41 66.31
N ASP A 507 51.42 61.07 65.16
CA ASP A 507 52.17 62.30 64.99
C ASP A 507 51.58 63.47 65.81
N ALA A 508 50.25 63.57 65.86
CA ALA A 508 49.56 64.56 66.68
C ALA A 508 49.75 64.28 68.18
N ALA A 509 49.66 63.02 68.60
CA ALA A 509 49.87 62.59 69.98
C ALA A 509 51.32 62.83 70.44
N THR A 510 52.30 62.52 69.59
CA THR A 510 53.71 62.81 69.87
C THR A 510 53.96 64.31 69.98
N LYS A 511 53.39 65.13 69.08
CA LYS A 511 53.41 66.60 69.21
C LYS A 511 52.74 67.08 70.49
N LEU A 512 51.60 66.50 70.89
CA LEU A 512 50.95 66.83 72.15
C LEU A 512 51.85 66.49 73.34
N THR A 513 52.47 65.31 73.39
CA THR A 513 53.42 64.98 74.47
C THR A 513 54.66 65.88 74.46
N GLU A 514 55.11 66.34 73.29
CA GLU A 514 56.20 67.32 73.18
C GLU A 514 55.76 68.69 73.71
N LEU A 515 54.57 69.14 73.33
CA LEU A 515 53.96 70.38 73.82
C LEU A 515 53.66 70.32 75.32
N GLU A 516 53.18 69.19 75.84
CA GLU A 516 53.00 68.94 77.27
C GLU A 516 54.35 68.97 77.99
N GLY A 517 55.40 68.38 77.42
CA GLY A 517 56.76 68.48 77.94
C GLY A 517 57.27 69.93 77.96
N GLN A 518 56.99 70.70 76.91
CA GLN A 518 57.29 72.13 76.84
C GLN A 518 56.47 72.93 77.86
N LEU A 519 55.19 72.60 78.04
CA LEU A 519 54.30 73.23 79.01
C LEU A 519 54.77 72.92 80.44
N HIS A 520 55.13 71.67 80.74
CA HIS A 520 55.65 71.26 82.04
C HIS A 520 56.97 71.96 82.37
N SER A 521 57.80 72.22 81.34
CA SER A 521 59.01 73.04 81.46
C SER A 521 58.73 74.55 81.63
N GLN A 522 57.56 75.04 81.17
CA GLN A 522 57.08 76.41 81.42
C GLN A 522 56.34 76.57 82.76
N GLU A 523 55.57 75.56 83.21
CA GLU A 523 54.85 75.56 84.48
C GLU A 523 55.81 75.46 85.68
N THR A 524 56.95 74.78 85.52
CA THR A 524 58.04 74.84 86.52
C THR A 524 58.68 76.24 86.65
N GLN A 525 58.38 77.19 85.75
CA GLN A 525 58.83 78.59 85.84
C GLN A 525 57.77 79.60 86.31
N ARG A 526 56.53 79.18 86.58
CA ARG A 526 55.48 80.08 87.12
C ARG A 526 54.72 79.42 88.26
N SER A 527 55.37 79.29 89.41
CA SER A 527 54.64 79.27 90.67
C SER A 527 54.05 80.67 90.89
N LEU A 528 52.73 80.80 90.73
CA LEU A 528 51.98 81.92 91.28
C LEU A 528 52.09 81.81 92.81
N GLN A 529 53.07 82.51 93.39
CA GLN A 529 53.14 82.69 94.84
C GLN A 529 51.97 83.56 95.28
N ILE A 530 50.99 82.94 95.93
CA ILE A 530 50.00 83.66 96.75
C ILE A 530 50.81 84.32 97.89
N PRO A 531 50.80 85.66 98.05
CA PRO A 531 51.62 86.33 99.07
C PRO A 531 51.15 85.94 100.47
N GLU A 532 52.04 85.51 101.36
CA GLU A 532 51.67 85.22 102.75
C GLU A 532 51.22 86.50 103.50
N GLY A 533 50.04 86.44 104.12
CA GLY A 533 49.39 87.54 104.85
C GLY A 533 47.87 87.43 104.80
N PRO A 534 47.11 88.27 105.53
CA PRO A 534 45.64 88.17 105.59
C PRO A 534 44.95 88.37 104.23
N LEU A 535 45.57 89.11 103.31
CA LEU A 535 45.12 89.22 101.91
C LEU A 535 45.44 87.97 101.06
N GLY A 536 46.48 87.23 101.43
CA GLY A 536 46.86 85.95 100.81
C GLY A 536 45.98 84.79 101.24
N GLU A 537 45.61 84.74 102.52
CA GLU A 537 44.62 83.78 103.02
C GLU A 537 43.27 84.01 102.35
N LEU A 538 42.86 85.27 102.19
CA LEU A 538 41.66 85.63 101.45
C LEU A 538 41.75 85.21 99.97
N ALA A 539 42.88 85.47 99.29
CA ALA A 539 43.10 85.05 97.91
C ALA A 539 43.17 83.52 97.75
N GLY A 540 43.71 82.81 98.74
CA GLY A 540 43.72 81.35 98.82
C GLY A 540 42.31 80.79 98.93
N ILE A 541 41.50 81.33 99.85
CA ILE A 541 40.09 80.99 100.01
C ILE A 541 39.32 81.21 98.69
N TYR A 542 39.55 82.31 97.98
CA TYR A 542 38.91 82.54 96.68
C TYR A 542 39.38 81.58 95.58
N ALA A 543 40.66 81.25 95.53
CA ALA A 543 41.18 80.29 94.54
C ALA A 543 40.66 78.87 94.79
N GLU A 544 40.46 78.51 96.06
CA GLU A 544 39.89 77.24 96.47
C GLU A 544 38.37 77.20 96.21
N LEU A 545 37.65 78.27 96.54
CA LEU A 545 36.23 78.42 96.23
C LEU A 545 35.98 78.40 94.72
N ALA A 546 36.80 79.10 93.92
CA ALA A 546 36.70 79.07 92.47
C ALA A 546 36.94 77.66 91.90
N ARG A 547 37.81 76.86 92.53
CA ARG A 547 38.07 75.48 92.11
C ARG A 547 36.91 74.55 92.45
N GLU A 548 36.34 74.66 93.65
CA GLU A 548 35.25 73.79 94.09
C GLU A 548 33.94 74.08 93.36
N VAL A 549 33.67 75.36 93.08
CA VAL A 549 32.39 75.84 92.55
C VAL A 549 32.43 76.05 91.02
N LEU A 550 33.56 75.73 90.34
CA LEU A 550 33.80 76.01 88.91
C LEU A 550 32.73 75.44 87.96
N ASP A 551 32.15 74.29 88.31
CA ASP A 551 31.18 73.57 87.48
C ASP A 551 29.72 73.92 87.82
N LEU A 552 29.48 74.82 88.78
CA LEU A 552 28.14 75.29 89.13
C LEU A 552 27.78 76.50 88.25
N PRO A 553 26.70 76.44 87.44
CA PRO A 553 26.24 77.59 86.69
C PRO A 553 25.70 78.64 87.67
N VAL A 554 26.46 79.68 87.94
CA VAL A 554 26.05 80.80 88.80
C VAL A 554 25.82 82.02 87.92
N SER A 555 24.71 82.73 88.15
CA SER A 555 24.38 83.88 87.33
C SER A 555 25.42 85.00 87.51
N PRO A 556 25.88 85.70 86.46
CA PRO A 556 26.90 86.74 86.56
C PRO A 556 26.51 87.94 87.45
N GLN A 557 25.22 88.05 87.80
CA GLN A 557 24.68 89.09 88.67
C GLN A 557 24.42 88.61 90.11
N ALA A 558 24.63 87.33 90.38
CA ALA A 558 24.19 86.66 91.60
C ALA A 558 24.86 87.17 92.88
N PHE A 559 26.03 87.79 92.79
CA PHE A 559 26.75 88.31 93.96
C PHE A 559 26.76 89.83 94.05
N ARG A 560 25.94 90.54 93.27
CA ARG A 560 25.96 92.02 93.27
C ARG A 560 25.55 92.65 94.60
N SER A 561 24.79 91.93 95.43
CA SER A 561 24.33 92.38 96.74
C SER A 561 25.25 91.97 97.90
N PHE A 562 26.33 91.23 97.64
CA PHE A 562 27.33 90.84 98.65
C PHE A 562 28.64 91.60 98.41
N ASP A 563 29.19 92.24 99.45
CA ASP A 563 30.58 92.68 99.40
C ASP A 563 31.48 91.43 99.46
N ILE A 564 32.72 91.56 98.97
CA ILE A 564 33.77 90.54 99.04
C ILE A 564 33.87 89.97 100.47
N LYS A 565 33.75 90.82 101.47
CA LYS A 565 33.76 90.41 102.88
C LYS A 565 32.60 89.48 103.23
N ASP A 566 31.40 89.74 102.72
CA ASP A 566 30.19 88.95 103.01
C ASP A 566 30.27 87.58 102.31
N ILE A 567 30.80 87.54 101.09
CA ILE A 567 31.07 86.28 100.37
C ILE A 567 32.06 85.42 101.17
N ALA A 568 33.14 86.01 101.67
CA ALA A 568 34.18 85.27 102.39
C ALA A 568 33.74 84.80 103.78
N VAL A 569 32.87 85.55 104.46
CA VAL A 569 32.46 85.25 105.85
C VAL A 569 31.17 84.43 105.91
N GLU A 570 30.21 84.67 105.02
CA GLU A 570 28.87 84.09 105.11
C GLU A 570 28.62 83.00 104.09
N ILE A 571 29.12 83.17 102.85
CA ILE A 571 28.84 82.21 101.76
C ILE A 571 29.93 81.13 101.68
N ALA A 572 31.20 81.52 101.69
CA ALA A 572 32.31 80.61 101.49
C ALA A 572 32.36 79.47 102.54
N PRO A 573 32.17 79.71 103.85
CA PRO A 573 32.17 78.62 104.84
C PRO A 573 31.04 77.61 104.63
N LEU A 574 29.89 78.06 104.09
CA LEU A 574 28.79 77.18 103.75
C LEU A 574 29.15 76.33 102.51
N LEU A 575 29.73 76.96 101.48
CA LEU A 575 30.16 76.27 100.27
C LEU A 575 31.31 75.28 100.51
N PHE A 576 32.11 75.46 101.55
CA PHE A 576 33.15 74.48 101.94
C PHE A 576 32.64 73.34 102.83
N ARG A 577 31.35 73.28 103.18
CA ARG A 577 30.81 72.11 103.90
C ARG A 577 30.81 70.89 102.99
N ASP A 578 31.15 69.73 103.54
CA ASP A 578 31.08 68.46 102.81
C ASP A 578 29.66 68.22 102.28
N GLY A 579 29.54 67.93 100.99
CA GLY A 579 28.25 67.68 100.32
C GLY A 579 27.52 68.93 99.82
N SER A 580 28.06 70.14 100.05
CA SER A 580 27.46 71.40 99.62
C SER A 580 27.24 71.46 98.10
N LYS A 581 28.22 70.99 97.32
CA LYS A 581 28.19 71.01 95.85
C LYS A 581 27.12 70.08 95.31
N GLU A 582 27.05 68.85 95.79
CA GLU A 582 26.04 67.87 95.39
C GLU A 582 24.63 68.38 95.74
N ASN A 583 24.45 68.96 96.92
CA ASN A 583 23.17 69.50 97.35
C ASN A 583 22.74 70.73 96.54
N LEU A 584 23.69 71.59 96.15
CA LEU A 584 23.43 72.72 95.24
C LEU A 584 23.11 72.25 93.82
N GLN A 585 23.76 71.20 93.31
CA GLN A 585 23.41 70.60 92.01
C GLN A 585 22.02 69.96 92.04
N LEU A 586 21.66 69.28 93.13
CA LEU A 586 20.31 68.74 93.32
C LEU A 586 19.27 69.85 93.40
N PHE A 587 19.58 70.94 94.11
CA PHE A 587 18.70 72.11 94.16
C PHE A 587 18.55 72.77 92.80
N LEU A 588 19.64 72.93 92.05
CA LEU A 588 19.63 73.45 90.68
C LEU A 588 18.76 72.59 89.76
N ALA A 589 18.93 71.27 89.81
CA ALA A 589 18.12 70.30 89.05
C ALA A 589 16.64 70.31 89.47
N SER A 590 16.33 70.68 90.71
CA SER A 590 14.95 70.78 91.19
C SER A 590 14.15 71.94 90.59
N GLY A 591 14.83 72.94 90.01
CA GLY A 591 14.20 74.05 89.30
C GLY A 591 13.37 75.00 90.19
N ARG A 592 13.63 75.00 91.50
CA ARG A 592 12.89 75.82 92.47
C ARG A 592 13.20 77.30 92.28
N ARG A 593 12.19 78.07 91.85
CA ARG A 593 12.30 79.50 91.52
C ARG A 593 12.13 80.45 92.71
N GLY A 594 11.68 79.92 93.85
CA GLY A 594 11.56 80.71 95.08
C GLY A 594 12.93 81.01 95.68
N TRP A 595 13.01 82.01 96.55
CA TRP A 595 14.19 82.22 97.38
C TRP A 595 14.19 81.21 98.53
N HIS A 596 15.30 80.49 98.68
CA HIS A 596 15.52 79.50 99.72
C HIS A 596 16.77 79.85 100.51
N CYS A 597 16.78 79.58 101.82
CA CYS A 597 17.97 79.78 102.63
C CYS A 597 19.11 78.87 102.13
N LEU A 598 20.26 79.47 101.83
CA LEU A 598 21.41 78.77 101.29
C LEU A 598 21.92 77.68 102.24
N GLU A 599 21.95 77.96 103.54
CA GLU A 599 22.37 77.00 104.56
C GLU A 599 21.45 75.77 104.58
N THR A 600 20.14 75.96 104.53
CA THR A 600 19.15 74.86 104.47
C THR A 600 19.30 74.01 103.20
N ILE A 601 19.67 74.62 102.08
CA ILE A 601 19.96 73.90 100.84
C ILE A 601 21.24 73.10 100.96
N ILE A 602 22.31 73.71 101.48
CA ILE A 602 23.63 73.07 101.65
C ILE A 602 23.56 71.91 102.63
N ASP A 603 22.74 72.02 103.68
CA ASP A 603 22.51 70.93 104.64
C ASP A 603 21.58 69.82 104.09
N GLY A 604 21.11 69.96 102.84
CA GLY A 604 20.34 68.93 102.14
C GLY A 604 18.91 68.74 102.65
N ILE A 605 18.34 69.73 103.33
CA ILE A 605 17.02 69.61 103.96
C ILE A 605 15.92 69.63 102.87
N PRO A 606 15.16 68.54 102.70
CA PRO A 606 14.10 68.48 101.70
C PRO A 606 12.94 69.39 102.10
N ASN A 607 12.52 70.27 101.18
CA ASN A 607 11.41 71.22 101.37
C ASN A 607 11.69 72.36 102.36
N ALA A 608 12.88 72.97 102.29
CA ALA A 608 13.14 74.31 102.84
C ALA A 608 11.94 75.23 102.56
N LYS A 609 11.30 75.72 103.63
CA LYS A 609 10.11 76.57 103.50
C LYS A 609 10.56 77.86 102.81
N GLY A 610 9.88 78.22 101.73
CA GLY A 610 10.17 79.48 101.04
C GLY A 610 9.98 80.67 101.98
N LEU A 611 10.67 81.77 101.67
CA LEU A 611 10.60 83.04 102.39
C LEU A 611 9.16 83.51 102.69
N HIS A 612 8.94 83.99 103.92
CA HIS A 612 7.73 84.72 104.30
C HIS A 612 8.14 86.12 104.78
N VAL A 613 7.92 87.15 103.95
CA VAL A 613 8.20 88.56 104.28
C VAL A 613 9.67 88.80 104.68
N ASN A 614 10.60 88.47 103.77
CA ASN A 614 12.04 88.78 103.87
C ASN A 614 12.75 88.26 105.15
N GLN A 615 12.20 87.26 105.83
CA GLN A 615 12.85 86.59 106.94
C GLN A 615 12.94 85.09 106.69
N CYS A 616 14.10 84.51 107.00
CA CYS A 616 14.26 83.07 107.03
C CYS A 616 13.36 82.52 108.15
N LEU A 617 12.48 81.57 107.84
CA LEU A 617 11.64 80.93 108.86
C LEU A 617 12.42 79.90 109.68
N ASP A 618 13.57 79.46 109.17
CA ASP A 618 14.35 78.37 109.73
C ASP A 618 15.55 78.87 110.59
N HIS A 619 15.94 80.14 110.46
CA HIS A 619 17.03 80.76 111.22
C HIS A 619 16.65 82.15 111.74
N GLU A 620 17.11 82.52 112.95
CA GLU A 620 16.82 83.81 113.60
C GLU A 620 17.68 84.98 113.08
N THR A 621 18.66 84.69 112.22
CA THR A 621 19.64 85.66 111.68
C THR A 621 19.39 85.95 110.20
N ASP A 622 19.96 87.04 109.69
CA ASP A 622 20.01 87.32 108.26
C ASP A 622 20.78 86.18 107.56
N CYS A 623 20.13 85.52 106.60
CA CYS A 623 20.70 84.37 105.88
C CYS A 623 20.95 84.71 104.42
N PRO A 624 22.03 84.22 103.80
CA PRO A 624 22.15 84.24 102.35
C PRO A 624 21.05 83.37 101.74
N PHE A 625 20.38 83.90 100.74
CA PHE A 625 19.34 83.20 99.98
C PHE A 625 19.85 82.81 98.59
N VAL A 626 19.31 81.71 98.07
CA VAL A 626 19.60 81.20 96.73
C VAL A 626 18.30 80.82 96.02
N ARG A 627 18.23 81.05 94.72
CA ARG A 627 17.14 80.58 93.84
C ARG A 627 17.68 80.05 92.53
N VAL A 628 16.86 79.29 91.81
CA VAL A 628 17.17 78.84 90.45
C VAL A 628 16.54 79.78 89.43
N LEU A 629 17.39 80.38 88.59
CA LEU A 629 17.00 81.10 87.38
C LEU A 629 17.11 80.18 86.17
N PHE A 630 16.29 80.42 85.15
CA PHE A 630 16.38 79.72 83.87
C PHE A 630 16.78 80.73 82.79
N GLY A 631 18.07 80.68 82.42
CA GLY A 631 18.67 81.51 81.37
C GLY A 631 18.63 80.83 80.00
N LYS A 632 19.29 81.45 79.01
CA LYS A 632 19.42 80.87 77.66
C LYS A 632 20.34 79.65 77.63
N ASP A 633 21.28 79.57 78.57
CA ASP A 633 22.35 78.56 78.61
C ASP A 633 22.08 77.45 79.65
N GLY A 634 20.94 77.50 80.37
CA GLY A 634 20.54 76.48 81.34
C GLY A 634 19.93 77.05 82.63
N ALA A 635 19.79 76.19 83.63
CA ALA A 635 19.46 76.60 84.99
C ALA A 635 20.71 77.18 85.67
N GLU A 636 20.57 78.35 86.30
CA GLU A 636 21.66 79.06 87.01
C GLU A 636 21.24 79.35 88.46
N LEU A 637 22.20 79.38 89.37
CA LEU A 637 22.01 79.83 90.75
C LEU A 637 22.11 81.35 90.83
N ASP A 638 21.18 81.97 91.55
CA ASP A 638 21.16 83.39 91.85
C ASP A 638 21.12 83.57 93.37
N PHE A 639 21.99 84.41 93.91
CA PHE A 639 22.15 84.61 95.35
C PHE A 639 21.63 86.00 95.74
N ASN A 640 21.12 86.15 96.97
CA ASN A 640 20.74 87.46 97.51
C ASN A 640 20.93 87.52 99.03
N SER A 641 21.31 88.69 99.54
CA SER A 641 21.43 89.01 100.97
C SER A 641 20.20 89.74 101.53
N GLU A 642 19.30 90.25 100.68
CA GLU A 642 18.12 91.06 101.05
C GLU A 642 16.77 90.33 101.07
#